data_AF-A0A1E8EYB1-F1
#
_entry.id   AF-A0A1E8EYB1-F1
#
_cell.length_a   1.000
_cell.length_b   1.000
_cell.length_c   1.000
_cell.angle_alpha   90.00
_cell.angle_beta   90.00
_cell.angle_gamma   90.00
#
_symmetry.space_group_name_H-M   'P 1'
#
loop_
_entity.id
_entity.type
_entity.pdbx_description
1 polymer ?
#
loop_
_entity_poly.entity_id
_entity_poly.type
_entity_poly.pdbx_seq_one_letter_code
_entity_poly.pdbx_strand_id
1 'polypeptide(L)'
;MTKKGQKALASATILSLVLTTALATGFNKTDVQAASVKRQGGVDRIATAIDVAKTFEKAENVVLVNGYGYADAVSATPLAKQLNAPILLTGRDGSLPSNVANAIKDLGAKKVYIVGGTGVVTKATEDALKDYEVVRIAGKADTTRFGTNAAVAEKVLELSKANKAILVNGQDGYADALSVASIAAKLGYPVLFAKSTEVPAAVKGVIDAKSLGILAVGGDGVLPKKVVDTVKGEKITNNSKDRFETNLAVLKYFEKDLDFANIYVAAGGSGSLKEAFADALVASAAAAKVNAPLVLTGLGANNTQKDNANSYIKTNAKEDSVINIIGGIGSVDAKVEEALKDIAGEEKVDLKEIKKVQSTSTLVDYKEDGTLKLEMKVNGGKVTVEDLDKAGYDVEFQATEDVFENEDVVEGEVEGRTSKTGELNKDSLEKLYIDNGVDEEADFSYKVVIKKNKAIVGESEEIDVDVINGEATANKINEYKLRLAENVDDAKDCPEITSGKLVEGETAVIDEVKADTVDGKKNADISDKVTLETSDPFIATVDGRKIYAQAEGTVDITIKSGSYKKKVSVKVYKDNDENKRKINKVEADTSSIKLAKNGGKTVELKFLDQYGDPVMDAKEGTDFTIKKEIKDGNDNVIATAEVKYKDDLNGTNKKGKVDVAVKADSTKVGKADLEIKKENGSKIRTIPVEVTADAVYDYVKFEAKDEDSKDFKLDINAEAADDNSDDVVKLELNQFTKNGALLGAAGGSGNKVTLVNGDELTIEVQQGDKKIPTKEITANGGEIKIELDREKIKSDIIDGKDYVDDGYVTVIAKKEGVQKASKKIDVKDSSPRVSAVTFKNNVEANTNYLSIDSILDLDNATDEDRAVKNDSIKISGSAGDGKIRVSKDGIVYIDTDVDDSQKKGEFDEFDIYLGRLTAAKKDKDVFAVKYPSNGEFEFKKVDKKDIIDGTVTIGLVKAHDKTPYKSVDVKVKTSNGSTGGDVDDKEVKATYTLKTSPTPGHEIVVVELQNVPEDKKAEDYKVTVDGKDARYTNGKFVITVPKADKHEVKPALK
;
A
#
# COMPACT_ATOMS: atom_id res chain seq x y z
N MET A 1 -41.03 -51.92 33.86
CA MET A 1 -42.08 -51.06 33.25
C MET A 1 -41.69 -49.60 33.49
N THR A 2 -41.81 -48.62 32.59
CA THR A 2 -41.79 -48.58 31.11
C THR A 2 -41.71 -47.10 30.67
N LYS A 3 -41.29 -46.82 29.42
CA LYS A 3 -41.15 -45.45 28.84
C LYS A 3 -42.44 -44.59 28.93
N LYS A 4 -42.33 -43.28 29.22
CA LYS A 4 -42.74 -42.10 28.38
C LYS A 4 -42.93 -40.78 29.19
N GLY A 5 -42.80 -39.63 28.50
CA GLY A 5 -43.03 -38.27 29.04
C GLY A 5 -41.79 -37.68 29.73
N GLN A 6 -41.01 -36.71 29.21
CA GLN A 6 -41.29 -35.47 28.46
C GLN A 6 -42.20 -34.46 29.19
N LYS A 7 -41.58 -33.49 29.89
CA LYS A 7 -41.45 -32.08 29.44
C LYS A 7 -40.40 -31.36 30.29
N ALA A 8 -39.94 -30.19 29.83
CA ALA A 8 -38.87 -29.41 30.47
C ALA A 8 -39.36 -28.01 30.85
N LEU A 9 -38.72 -27.39 31.83
CA LEU A 9 -37.93 -26.15 31.67
C LEU A 9 -36.94 -26.02 32.86
N ALA A 10 -36.07 -25.00 32.86
CA ALA A 10 -34.89 -24.91 33.75
C ALA A 10 -34.85 -23.59 34.55
N SER A 11 -34.01 -23.51 35.62
CA SER A 11 -32.97 -22.47 35.84
C SER A 11 -32.51 -22.30 37.32
N ALA A 12 -31.36 -21.63 37.51
CA ALA A 12 -30.74 -21.11 38.76
C ALA A 12 -30.31 -22.14 39.84
N THR A 13 -29.03 -22.32 40.26
CA THR A 13 -27.93 -21.42 40.74
C THR A 13 -28.20 -20.79 42.13
N ILE A 14 -27.26 -20.61 43.09
CA ILE A 14 -25.77 -20.65 43.13
C ILE A 14 -25.24 -21.06 44.56
N LEU A 15 -23.92 -21.33 44.68
CA LEU A 15 -23.04 -21.19 45.89
C LEU A 15 -23.21 -22.20 47.07
N SER A 16 -22.23 -22.45 47.97
CA SER A 16 -20.90 -21.83 48.22
C SER A 16 -19.90 -22.72 49.02
N LEU A 17 -18.59 -22.39 48.95
CA LEU A 17 -17.51 -22.65 49.95
C LEU A 17 -17.03 -24.12 50.15
N VAL A 18 -15.72 -24.46 50.23
CA VAL A 18 -14.43 -23.72 50.07
C VAL A 18 -13.44 -24.58 49.18
N LEU A 19 -12.09 -24.76 49.28
CA LEU A 19 -11.01 -24.38 50.22
C LEU A 19 -9.61 -24.28 49.53
N THR A 20 -8.94 -23.13 49.71
CA THR A 20 -7.49 -22.79 49.68
C THR A 20 -6.44 -23.36 48.68
N THR A 21 -5.69 -22.40 48.10
CA THR A 21 -4.22 -22.36 47.84
C THR A 21 -3.56 -23.30 46.82
N ALA A 22 -3.32 -22.73 45.63
CA ALA A 22 -1.97 -22.66 45.02
C ALA A 22 -1.82 -21.29 44.33
N LEU A 23 -0.64 -20.68 44.40
CA LEU A 23 -0.34 -19.36 43.80
C LEU A 23 0.53 -19.51 42.55
N ALA A 24 0.37 -18.56 41.62
CA ALA A 24 1.37 -18.11 40.65
C ALA A 24 2.25 -19.16 39.92
N THR A 25 1.78 -19.62 38.77
CA THR A 25 2.65 -19.81 37.58
C THR A 25 1.95 -19.20 36.36
N GLY A 26 1.97 -17.87 36.28
CA GLY A 26 1.85 -17.23 34.96
C GLY A 26 3.14 -17.54 34.20
N PHE A 27 3.04 -18.29 33.10
CA PHE A 27 4.19 -18.50 32.22
C PHE A 27 4.45 -17.22 31.43
N ASN A 28 5.26 -16.34 32.01
CA ASN A 28 5.95 -15.30 31.25
C ASN A 28 6.73 -16.01 30.14
N LYS A 29 6.44 -15.70 28.87
CA LYS A 29 7.20 -16.22 27.73
C LYS A 29 8.49 -15.41 27.58
N THR A 30 9.42 -15.64 28.51
CA THR A 30 10.73 -14.98 28.52
C THR A 30 11.53 -15.32 27.26
N ASP A 31 11.99 -14.27 26.59
CA ASP A 31 13.19 -14.21 25.75
C ASP A 31 13.45 -15.38 24.81
N VAL A 32 13.05 -15.21 23.55
CA VAL A 32 13.18 -16.24 22.52
C VAL A 32 13.84 -15.71 21.25
N GLN A 33 14.36 -16.63 20.43
CA GLN A 33 15.00 -16.32 19.15
C GLN A 33 14.00 -15.78 18.12
N ALA A 34 14.49 -15.34 16.96
CA ALA A 34 13.72 -14.79 15.87
C ALA A 34 14.00 -15.57 14.58
N ALA A 35 13.02 -15.62 13.68
CA ALA A 35 13.08 -16.40 12.45
C ALA A 35 14.02 -15.76 11.41
N SER A 36 14.24 -16.43 10.28
CA SER A 36 15.13 -15.96 9.21
C SER A 36 14.50 -16.08 7.82
N VAL A 37 14.88 -15.20 6.89
CA VAL A 37 14.39 -15.21 5.50
C VAL A 37 15.52 -15.47 4.53
N LYS A 38 15.32 -16.43 3.62
CA LYS A 38 16.28 -16.82 2.59
C LYS A 38 15.59 -16.91 1.23
N ARG A 39 16.15 -16.28 0.20
CA ARG A 39 15.73 -16.49 -1.19
C ARG A 39 16.60 -17.53 -1.89
N GLN A 40 15.99 -18.38 -2.69
CA GLN A 40 16.64 -19.31 -3.63
C GLN A 40 15.98 -19.18 -5.00
N GLY A 41 16.75 -18.82 -6.02
CA GLY A 41 16.21 -18.57 -7.36
C GLY A 41 17.31 -18.41 -8.41
N GLY A 42 16.98 -18.77 -9.64
CA GLY A 42 17.86 -18.57 -10.79
C GLY A 42 17.36 -17.49 -11.75
N VAL A 43 18.13 -17.24 -12.81
CA VAL A 43 17.73 -16.39 -13.94
C VAL A 43 16.56 -16.97 -14.74
N ASP A 44 16.32 -18.28 -14.61
CA ASP A 44 15.17 -18.99 -15.15
C ASP A 44 14.77 -20.16 -14.23
N ARG A 45 13.67 -20.84 -14.56
CA ARG A 45 13.11 -21.98 -13.82
C ARG A 45 14.06 -23.18 -13.69
N ILE A 46 14.94 -23.40 -14.68
CA ILE A 46 15.90 -24.51 -14.71
C ILE A 46 17.04 -24.19 -13.72
N ALA A 47 17.51 -22.94 -13.72
CA ALA A 47 18.46 -22.44 -12.72
C ALA A 47 17.87 -22.44 -11.30
N THR A 48 16.59 -22.07 -11.10
CA THR A 48 15.91 -22.24 -9.79
C THR A 48 15.87 -23.71 -9.38
N ALA A 49 15.50 -24.63 -10.28
CA ALA A 49 15.46 -26.06 -9.99
C ALA A 49 16.83 -26.62 -9.55
N ILE A 50 17.91 -26.18 -10.21
CA ILE A 50 19.28 -26.55 -9.85
C ILE A 50 19.68 -25.96 -8.49
N ASP A 51 19.32 -24.71 -8.19
CA ASP A 51 19.64 -24.11 -6.88
C ASP A 51 18.88 -24.77 -5.72
N VAL A 52 17.59 -25.04 -5.91
CA VAL A 52 16.77 -25.80 -4.96
C VAL A 52 17.30 -27.22 -4.78
N ALA A 53 17.79 -27.87 -5.84
CA ALA A 53 18.40 -29.19 -5.74
C ALA A 53 19.68 -29.23 -4.86
N LYS A 54 20.41 -28.12 -4.71
CA LYS A 54 21.56 -28.05 -3.77
C LYS A 54 21.14 -28.32 -2.32
N THR A 55 19.89 -28.08 -1.95
CA THR A 55 19.35 -28.41 -0.60
C THR A 55 19.30 -29.92 -0.32
N PHE A 56 19.57 -30.76 -1.33
CA PHE A 56 19.73 -32.21 -1.16
C PHE A 56 21.16 -32.61 -0.79
N GLU A 57 22.16 -31.74 -1.02
CA GLU A 57 23.61 -31.99 -0.95
C GLU A 57 24.09 -33.12 -1.89
N LYS A 58 23.59 -34.33 -1.68
CA LYS A 58 23.76 -35.50 -2.54
C LYS A 58 22.45 -36.29 -2.61
N ALA A 59 22.13 -36.84 -3.77
CA ALA A 59 20.93 -37.65 -3.97
C ALA A 59 21.23 -38.80 -4.93
N GLU A 60 21.04 -40.05 -4.48
CA GLU A 60 21.26 -41.23 -5.32
C GLU A 60 20.24 -41.33 -6.47
N ASN A 61 19.05 -40.76 -6.25
CA ASN A 61 17.95 -40.69 -7.21
C ASN A 61 17.72 -39.22 -7.61
N VAL A 62 17.43 -38.98 -8.89
CA VAL A 62 16.92 -37.70 -9.39
C VAL A 62 15.59 -37.95 -10.12
N VAL A 63 14.63 -37.04 -9.98
CA VAL A 63 13.40 -37.01 -10.78
C VAL A 63 13.55 -35.93 -11.86
N LEU A 64 13.29 -36.29 -13.13
CA LEU A 64 13.44 -35.41 -14.28
C LEU A 64 12.11 -35.25 -15.02
N VAL A 65 11.66 -34.01 -15.20
CA VAL A 65 10.35 -33.65 -15.77
C VAL A 65 10.45 -32.48 -16.75
N ASN A 66 9.45 -32.27 -17.61
CA ASN A 66 9.45 -31.10 -18.49
C ASN A 66 9.16 -29.81 -17.71
N GLY A 67 10.06 -28.83 -17.78
CA GLY A 67 9.95 -27.57 -17.03
C GLY A 67 8.76 -26.67 -17.42
N TYR A 68 8.03 -27.02 -18.47
CA TYR A 68 6.94 -26.25 -19.06
C TYR A 68 5.59 -26.99 -19.03
N GLY A 69 5.52 -28.19 -18.44
CA GLY A 69 4.28 -28.96 -18.24
C GLY A 69 4.02 -29.31 -16.78
N TYR A 70 3.02 -28.69 -16.13
CA TYR A 70 2.78 -28.87 -14.69
C TYR A 70 2.36 -30.29 -14.30
N ALA A 71 1.59 -30.97 -15.14
CA ALA A 71 0.83 -32.15 -14.75
C ALA A 71 1.73 -33.34 -14.34
N ASP A 72 2.77 -33.60 -15.14
CA ASP A 72 3.73 -34.67 -14.86
C ASP A 72 4.59 -34.33 -13.63
N ALA A 73 4.92 -33.05 -13.43
CA ALA A 73 5.75 -32.58 -12.31
C ALA A 73 5.02 -32.56 -10.95
N VAL A 74 3.75 -32.13 -10.90
CA VAL A 74 2.94 -32.27 -9.67
C VAL A 74 2.79 -33.74 -9.31
N SER A 75 2.45 -34.59 -10.29
CA SER A 75 2.35 -36.04 -10.10
C SER A 75 3.63 -36.62 -9.51
N ALA A 76 4.79 -36.12 -9.94
CA ALA A 76 6.10 -36.59 -9.52
C ALA A 76 6.54 -36.10 -8.12
N THR A 77 5.85 -35.14 -7.49
CA THR A 77 6.28 -34.61 -6.17
C THR A 77 6.21 -35.65 -5.05
N PRO A 78 5.11 -36.44 -4.89
CA PRO A 78 5.11 -37.56 -3.97
C PRO A 78 6.16 -38.62 -4.29
N LEU A 79 6.39 -38.91 -5.57
CA LEU A 79 7.42 -39.86 -6.00
C LEU A 79 8.83 -39.38 -5.60
N ALA A 80 9.13 -38.10 -5.81
CA ALA A 80 10.41 -37.49 -5.44
C ALA A 80 10.70 -37.63 -3.94
N LYS A 81 9.70 -37.37 -3.06
CA LYS A 81 9.83 -37.59 -1.62
C LYS A 81 10.05 -39.06 -1.25
N GLN A 82 9.32 -40.00 -1.86
CA GLN A 82 9.52 -41.44 -1.60
C GLN A 82 10.88 -41.96 -2.10
N LEU A 83 11.52 -41.29 -3.05
CA LEU A 83 12.86 -41.59 -3.57
C LEU A 83 13.99 -40.81 -2.89
N ASN A 84 13.67 -39.86 -1.99
CA ASN A 84 14.58 -38.84 -1.46
C ASN A 84 15.36 -38.09 -2.57
N ALA A 85 14.64 -37.70 -3.63
CA ALA A 85 15.17 -37.13 -4.86
C ALA A 85 14.78 -35.64 -5.03
N PRO A 86 15.66 -34.78 -5.57
CA PRO A 86 15.26 -33.49 -6.11
C PRO A 86 14.52 -33.67 -7.45
N ILE A 87 13.69 -32.68 -7.80
CA ILE A 87 13.10 -32.54 -9.13
C ILE A 87 13.94 -31.58 -9.96
N LEU A 88 14.44 -32.03 -11.11
CA LEU A 88 15.11 -31.20 -12.11
C LEU A 88 14.25 -31.09 -13.39
N LEU A 89 14.48 -30.03 -14.16
CA LEU A 89 13.61 -29.62 -15.27
C LEU A 89 14.34 -29.70 -16.62
N THR A 90 13.72 -30.33 -17.62
CA THR A 90 14.20 -30.29 -19.01
C THR A 90 13.80 -28.99 -19.71
N GLY A 91 14.41 -28.72 -20.86
CA GLY A 91 13.98 -27.66 -21.78
C GLY A 91 12.54 -27.84 -22.29
N ARG A 92 11.98 -26.79 -22.90
CA ARG A 92 10.60 -26.74 -23.42
C ARG A 92 10.29 -27.87 -24.41
N ASP A 93 11.24 -28.15 -25.29
CA ASP A 93 11.25 -29.22 -26.28
C ASP A 93 11.51 -30.62 -25.69
N GLY A 94 11.75 -30.72 -24.38
CA GLY A 94 12.14 -31.97 -23.74
C GLY A 94 13.61 -32.35 -23.94
N SER A 95 14.48 -31.41 -24.31
CA SER A 95 15.94 -31.58 -24.34
C SER A 95 16.58 -31.47 -22.95
N LEU A 96 17.74 -32.09 -22.75
CA LEU A 96 18.50 -32.03 -21.49
C LEU A 96 19.45 -30.82 -21.50
N PRO A 97 19.24 -29.80 -20.64
CA PRO A 97 20.18 -28.69 -20.51
C PRO A 97 21.52 -29.14 -19.91
N SER A 98 22.64 -28.55 -20.36
CA SER A 98 23.97 -28.93 -19.89
C SER A 98 24.20 -28.63 -18.40
N ASN A 99 23.61 -27.56 -17.87
CA ASN A 99 23.62 -27.26 -16.44
C ASN A 99 22.82 -28.28 -15.61
N VAL A 100 21.76 -28.89 -16.16
CA VAL A 100 21.01 -29.98 -15.53
C VAL A 100 21.81 -31.28 -15.55
N ALA A 101 22.47 -31.60 -16.68
CA ALA A 101 23.35 -32.77 -16.77
C ALA A 101 24.51 -32.69 -15.76
N ASN A 102 25.08 -31.48 -15.56
CA ASN A 102 26.06 -31.23 -14.50
C ASN A 102 25.44 -31.40 -13.11
N ALA A 103 24.27 -30.80 -12.83
CA ALA A 103 23.62 -30.94 -11.52
C ALA A 103 23.32 -32.40 -11.13
N ILE A 104 22.89 -33.25 -12.08
CA ILE A 104 22.69 -34.70 -11.85
C ILE A 104 24.01 -35.37 -11.40
N LYS A 105 25.12 -35.02 -12.06
CA LYS A 105 26.47 -35.53 -11.75
C LYS A 105 26.97 -35.02 -10.40
N ASP A 106 26.80 -33.73 -10.11
CA ASP A 106 27.32 -33.07 -8.90
C ASP A 106 26.57 -33.55 -7.64
N LEU A 107 25.28 -33.87 -7.76
CA LEU A 107 24.49 -34.57 -6.74
C LEU A 107 24.97 -36.01 -6.45
N GLY A 108 25.85 -36.58 -7.29
CA GLY A 108 26.30 -37.97 -7.18
C GLY A 108 25.20 -38.99 -7.54
N ALA A 109 24.28 -38.63 -8.43
CA ALA A 109 23.16 -39.48 -8.79
C ALA A 109 23.61 -40.80 -9.45
N LYS A 110 22.88 -41.87 -9.14
CA LYS A 110 23.03 -43.21 -9.75
C LYS A 110 21.85 -43.53 -10.66
N LYS A 111 20.68 -42.96 -10.38
CA LYS A 111 19.41 -43.33 -10.98
C LYS A 111 18.57 -42.09 -11.34
N VAL A 112 18.04 -42.05 -12.56
CA VAL A 112 17.21 -40.94 -13.04
C VAL A 112 15.82 -41.44 -13.42
N TYR A 113 14.81 -40.91 -12.74
CA TYR A 113 13.40 -41.19 -12.98
C TYR A 113 12.81 -40.13 -13.90
N ILE A 114 12.65 -40.45 -15.18
CA ILE A 114 12.00 -39.57 -16.14
C ILE A 114 10.49 -39.73 -16.00
N VAL A 115 9.77 -38.67 -15.61
CA VAL A 115 8.31 -38.68 -15.61
C VAL A 115 7.78 -37.95 -16.84
N GLY A 116 6.92 -38.62 -17.60
CA GLY A 116 6.37 -38.14 -18.86
C GLY A 116 6.80 -38.97 -20.07
N GLY A 117 5.97 -38.92 -21.12
CA GLY A 117 6.22 -39.62 -22.39
C GLY A 117 7.37 -39.03 -23.22
N THR A 118 7.76 -39.72 -24.29
CA THR A 118 8.82 -39.27 -25.21
C THR A 118 8.51 -37.96 -25.94
N GLY A 119 7.24 -37.55 -25.98
CA GLY A 119 6.81 -36.25 -26.53
C GLY A 119 6.91 -35.06 -25.58
N VAL A 120 7.31 -35.27 -24.31
CA VAL A 120 7.55 -34.18 -23.33
C VAL A 120 8.94 -34.23 -22.71
N VAL A 121 9.54 -35.42 -22.56
CA VAL A 121 10.98 -35.58 -22.29
C VAL A 121 11.52 -36.52 -23.35
N THR A 122 12.36 -36.00 -24.26
CA THR A 122 12.73 -36.71 -25.50
C THR A 122 13.43 -38.04 -25.26
N LYS A 123 13.40 -38.92 -26.26
CA LYS A 123 14.24 -40.14 -26.25
C LYS A 123 15.73 -39.78 -26.30
N ALA A 124 16.12 -38.72 -27.01
CA ALA A 124 17.50 -38.20 -26.99
C ALA A 124 17.97 -37.79 -25.57
N THR A 125 17.09 -37.23 -24.73
CA THR A 125 17.39 -36.92 -23.32
C THR A 125 17.58 -38.18 -22.47
N GLU A 126 16.78 -39.22 -22.71
CA GLU A 126 16.94 -40.52 -22.06
C GLU A 126 18.24 -41.21 -22.48
N ASP A 127 18.60 -41.16 -23.77
CA ASP A 127 19.84 -41.75 -24.32
C ASP A 127 21.10 -40.97 -23.91
N ALA A 128 20.98 -39.67 -23.66
CA ALA A 128 22.03 -38.85 -23.07
C ALA A 128 22.31 -39.17 -21.58
N LEU A 129 21.40 -39.90 -20.91
CA LEU A 129 21.51 -40.32 -19.51
C LEU A 129 21.89 -41.80 -19.34
N LYS A 130 22.32 -42.47 -20.42
CA LYS A 130 22.73 -43.89 -20.46
C LYS A 130 23.77 -44.33 -19.42
N ASP A 131 24.53 -43.38 -18.85
CA ASP A 131 25.58 -43.65 -17.85
C ASP A 131 24.99 -43.76 -16.41
N TYR A 132 23.68 -43.54 -16.26
CA TYR A 132 22.87 -43.73 -15.06
C TYR A 132 21.85 -44.86 -15.27
N GLU A 133 21.27 -45.42 -14.19
CA GLU A 133 20.09 -46.26 -14.32
C GLU A 133 18.86 -45.38 -14.63
N VAL A 134 18.33 -45.44 -15.86
CA VAL A 134 17.20 -44.60 -16.27
C VAL A 134 15.88 -45.36 -16.22
N VAL A 135 14.88 -44.80 -15.53
CA VAL A 135 13.53 -45.37 -15.40
C VAL A 135 12.51 -44.35 -15.90
N ARG A 136 11.86 -44.61 -17.05
CA ARG A 136 10.75 -43.77 -17.53
C ARG A 136 9.41 -44.23 -16.94
N ILE A 137 8.67 -43.29 -16.34
CA ILE A 137 7.30 -43.47 -15.86
C ILE A 137 6.38 -42.62 -16.72
N ALA A 138 5.56 -43.29 -17.52
CA ALA A 138 4.58 -42.69 -18.41
C ALA A 138 3.40 -43.64 -18.59
N GLY A 139 2.22 -43.10 -18.94
CA GLY A 139 1.06 -43.91 -19.25
C GLY A 139 1.26 -44.77 -20.50
N LYS A 140 0.94 -46.07 -20.42
CA LYS A 140 1.18 -47.06 -21.50
C LYS A 140 0.00 -47.24 -22.44
N ALA A 141 -1.23 -47.23 -21.91
CA ALA A 141 -2.47 -47.42 -22.67
C ALA A 141 -3.19 -46.07 -22.89
N ASP A 142 -3.28 -45.26 -21.83
CA ASP A 142 -3.57 -43.84 -21.91
C ASP A 142 -2.22 -43.10 -21.97
N THR A 143 -1.93 -42.40 -23.07
CA THR A 143 -0.67 -41.64 -23.26
C THR A 143 -0.81 -40.16 -22.87
N THR A 144 -1.95 -39.76 -22.31
CA THR A 144 -2.17 -38.40 -21.80
C THR A 144 -1.62 -38.23 -20.38
N ARG A 145 -1.68 -37.00 -19.86
CA ARG A 145 -1.35 -36.68 -18.47
C ARG A 145 -2.10 -37.52 -17.43
N PHE A 146 -3.29 -38.04 -17.75
CA PHE A 146 -4.07 -38.86 -16.81
C PHE A 146 -3.50 -40.28 -16.69
N GLY A 147 -3.03 -40.85 -17.81
CA GLY A 147 -2.30 -42.11 -17.83
C GLY A 147 -0.91 -42.01 -17.18
N THR A 148 -0.17 -40.91 -17.40
CA THR A 148 1.09 -40.65 -16.67
C THR A 148 0.83 -40.46 -15.17
N ASN A 149 -0.17 -39.67 -14.79
CA ASN A 149 -0.57 -39.50 -13.38
C ASN A 149 -0.92 -40.85 -12.72
N ALA A 150 -1.69 -41.71 -13.38
CA ALA A 150 -1.98 -43.05 -12.90
C ALA A 150 -0.71 -43.91 -12.73
N ALA A 151 0.19 -43.94 -13.72
CA ALA A 151 1.44 -44.70 -13.65
C ALA A 151 2.40 -44.20 -12.54
N VAL A 152 2.44 -42.89 -12.28
CA VAL A 152 3.19 -42.32 -11.16
C VAL A 152 2.51 -42.67 -9.83
N ALA A 153 1.17 -42.61 -9.75
CA ALA A 153 0.42 -42.96 -8.56
C ALA A 153 0.61 -44.43 -8.15
N GLU A 154 0.60 -45.35 -9.11
CA GLU A 154 0.94 -46.76 -8.87
C GLU A 154 2.34 -46.90 -8.24
N LYS A 155 3.33 -46.16 -8.74
CA LYS A 155 4.70 -46.22 -8.22
C LYS A 155 4.86 -45.55 -6.84
N VAL A 156 4.12 -44.47 -6.57
CA VAL A 156 4.05 -43.86 -5.24
C VAL A 156 3.47 -44.86 -4.23
N LEU A 157 2.36 -45.51 -4.57
CA LEU A 157 1.69 -46.50 -3.71
C LEU A 157 2.53 -47.78 -3.50
N GLU A 158 3.34 -48.18 -4.48
CA GLU A 158 4.31 -49.28 -4.33
C GLU A 158 5.37 -48.97 -3.26
N LEU A 159 5.86 -47.73 -3.22
CA LEU A 159 6.91 -47.28 -2.30
C LEU A 159 6.35 -46.93 -0.91
N SER A 160 5.29 -46.12 -0.84
CA SER A 160 4.72 -45.59 0.41
C SER A 160 3.80 -46.57 1.13
N LYS A 161 3.19 -47.51 0.39
CA LYS A 161 2.12 -48.42 0.86
C LYS A 161 0.89 -47.69 1.43
N ALA A 162 0.67 -46.44 1.04
CA ALA A 162 -0.49 -45.67 1.51
C ALA A 162 -1.82 -46.26 1.03
N ASN A 163 -2.88 -46.02 1.81
CA ASN A 163 -4.26 -46.42 1.52
C ASN A 163 -5.19 -45.22 1.21
N LYS A 164 -4.62 -44.03 1.04
CA LYS A 164 -5.33 -42.80 0.66
C LYS A 164 -4.64 -42.09 -0.50
N ALA A 165 -5.39 -41.22 -1.18
CA ALA A 165 -4.92 -40.36 -2.25
C ALA A 165 -5.62 -38.98 -2.19
N ILE A 166 -5.02 -37.96 -2.81
CA ILE A 166 -5.62 -36.61 -2.91
C ILE A 166 -6.01 -36.32 -4.36
N LEU A 167 -7.30 -36.10 -4.63
CA LEU A 167 -7.89 -35.85 -5.94
C LEU A 167 -8.04 -34.34 -6.20
N VAL A 168 -7.57 -33.89 -7.37
CA VAL A 168 -7.65 -32.51 -7.85
C VAL A 168 -8.04 -32.48 -9.33
N ASN A 169 -8.48 -31.32 -9.86
CA ASN A 169 -8.67 -31.18 -11.32
C ASN A 169 -7.29 -31.02 -12.01
N GLY A 170 -6.83 -32.09 -12.66
CA GLY A 170 -5.57 -32.10 -13.41
C GLY A 170 -5.68 -31.69 -14.89
N GLN A 171 -6.84 -31.23 -15.33
CA GLN A 171 -7.04 -30.64 -16.65
C GLN A 171 -6.76 -29.12 -16.58
N ASP A 172 -7.50 -28.44 -15.71
CA ASP A 172 -7.64 -26.98 -15.65
C ASP A 172 -7.22 -26.38 -14.28
N GLY A 173 -7.18 -27.20 -13.22
CA GLY A 173 -6.96 -26.79 -11.82
C GLY A 173 -5.51 -26.89 -11.34
N TYR A 174 -4.54 -26.36 -12.09
CA TYR A 174 -3.11 -26.55 -11.77
C TYR A 174 -2.70 -26.05 -10.38
N ALA A 175 -3.38 -25.04 -9.84
CA ALA A 175 -3.02 -24.42 -8.56
C ALA A 175 -3.60 -25.16 -7.34
N ASP A 176 -4.74 -25.83 -7.47
CA ASP A 176 -5.23 -26.80 -6.48
C ASP A 176 -4.23 -27.97 -6.39
N ALA A 177 -3.70 -28.39 -7.54
CA ALA A 177 -2.72 -29.45 -7.66
C ALA A 177 -1.35 -29.07 -7.04
N LEU A 178 -0.90 -27.82 -7.18
CA LEU A 178 0.26 -27.29 -6.44
C LEU A 178 0.01 -27.28 -4.93
N SER A 179 -1.17 -26.81 -4.51
CA SER A 179 -1.54 -26.63 -3.10
C SER A 179 -1.47 -27.91 -2.27
N VAL A 180 -1.69 -29.07 -2.89
CA VAL A 180 -1.64 -30.38 -2.22
C VAL A 180 -0.29 -31.11 -2.37
N ALA A 181 0.62 -30.63 -3.22
CA ALA A 181 1.77 -31.41 -3.69
C ALA A 181 2.75 -31.81 -2.57
N SER A 182 3.13 -30.86 -1.71
CA SER A 182 4.05 -31.11 -0.59
C SER A 182 3.43 -31.97 0.51
N ILE A 183 2.14 -31.77 0.81
CA ILE A 183 1.38 -32.54 1.81
C ILE A 183 1.14 -33.98 1.33
N ALA A 184 0.70 -34.17 0.08
CA ALA A 184 0.55 -35.50 -0.51
C ALA A 184 1.88 -36.26 -0.43
N ALA A 185 2.99 -35.60 -0.78
CA ALA A 185 4.33 -36.16 -0.67
C ALA A 185 4.74 -36.51 0.78
N LYS A 186 4.49 -35.61 1.74
CA LYS A 186 4.69 -35.83 3.19
C LYS A 186 3.93 -37.06 3.69
N LEU A 187 2.68 -37.22 3.31
CA LEU A 187 1.81 -38.33 3.71
C LEU A 187 2.04 -39.61 2.89
N GLY A 188 2.88 -39.57 1.86
CA GLY A 188 3.08 -40.68 0.91
C GLY A 188 1.87 -40.97 0.02
N TYR A 189 0.91 -40.05 -0.06
CA TYR A 189 -0.30 -40.16 -0.87
C TYR A 189 0.02 -39.72 -2.31
N PRO A 190 -0.47 -40.43 -3.34
CA PRO A 190 -0.42 -39.89 -4.70
C PRO A 190 -1.40 -38.73 -4.86
N VAL A 191 -1.01 -37.73 -5.63
CA VAL A 191 -1.94 -36.74 -6.21
C VAL A 191 -2.59 -37.38 -7.43
N LEU A 192 -3.92 -37.38 -7.51
CA LEU A 192 -4.71 -37.99 -8.58
C LEU A 192 -5.47 -36.92 -9.36
N PHE A 193 -5.56 -37.09 -10.68
CA PHE A 193 -6.16 -36.12 -11.58
C PHE A 193 -7.56 -36.51 -12.07
N ALA A 194 -8.55 -35.71 -11.69
CA ALA A 194 -9.89 -35.69 -12.28
C ALA A 194 -10.00 -34.60 -13.36
N LYS A 195 -11.15 -34.57 -14.03
CA LYS A 195 -11.68 -33.44 -14.82
C LYS A 195 -12.88 -32.83 -14.07
N SER A 196 -13.40 -31.70 -14.54
CA SER A 196 -14.66 -31.13 -14.04
C SER A 196 -15.91 -31.97 -14.38
N THR A 197 -15.78 -33.00 -15.23
CA THR A 197 -16.87 -33.88 -15.67
C THR A 197 -16.79 -35.31 -15.14
N GLU A 198 -15.60 -35.84 -14.87
CA GLU A 198 -15.36 -37.26 -14.58
C GLU A 198 -14.02 -37.50 -13.86
N VAL A 199 -13.85 -38.66 -13.23
CA VAL A 199 -12.53 -39.23 -12.92
C VAL A 199 -12.13 -40.16 -14.08
N PRO A 200 -11.04 -39.89 -14.83
CA PRO A 200 -10.64 -40.70 -15.98
C PRO A 200 -10.41 -42.17 -15.63
N ALA A 201 -10.75 -43.07 -16.57
CA ALA A 201 -10.73 -44.52 -16.34
C ALA A 201 -9.37 -45.07 -15.85
N ALA A 202 -8.24 -44.52 -16.35
CA ALA A 202 -6.90 -44.90 -15.89
C ALA A 202 -6.69 -44.57 -14.40
N VAL A 203 -7.05 -43.36 -13.98
CA VAL A 203 -6.95 -42.89 -12.59
C VAL A 203 -7.93 -43.67 -11.69
N LYS A 204 -9.17 -43.89 -12.16
CA LYS A 204 -10.16 -44.70 -11.43
C LYS A 204 -9.69 -46.15 -11.23
N GLY A 205 -8.99 -46.73 -12.21
CA GLY A 205 -8.39 -48.05 -12.11
C GLY A 205 -7.42 -48.18 -10.92
N VAL A 206 -6.58 -47.17 -10.68
CA VAL A 206 -5.67 -47.14 -9.51
C VAL A 206 -6.44 -47.07 -8.20
N ILE A 207 -7.51 -46.26 -8.15
CA ILE A 207 -8.39 -46.12 -6.98
C ILE A 207 -9.08 -47.45 -6.64
N ASP A 208 -9.71 -48.07 -7.63
CA ASP A 208 -10.46 -49.33 -7.48
C ASP A 208 -9.53 -50.50 -7.12
N ALA A 209 -8.38 -50.63 -7.81
CA ALA A 209 -7.44 -51.75 -7.62
C ALA A 209 -6.67 -51.71 -6.29
N LYS A 210 -6.69 -50.58 -5.59
CA LYS A 210 -6.02 -50.39 -4.27
C LYS A 210 -7.00 -50.03 -3.14
N SER A 211 -8.31 -49.93 -3.44
CA SER A 211 -9.37 -49.53 -2.49
C SER A 211 -9.05 -48.22 -1.73
N LEU A 212 -8.58 -47.21 -2.45
CA LEU A 212 -8.06 -45.97 -1.83
C LEU A 212 -9.17 -45.10 -1.24
N GLY A 213 -8.94 -44.58 -0.03
CA GLY A 213 -9.73 -43.48 0.52
C GLY A 213 -9.35 -42.16 -0.16
N ILE A 214 -10.31 -41.48 -0.77
CA ILE A 214 -10.06 -40.27 -1.57
C ILE A 214 -10.40 -39.01 -0.77
N LEU A 215 -9.39 -38.16 -0.55
CA LEU A 215 -9.58 -36.77 -0.15
C LEU A 215 -9.64 -35.91 -1.42
N ALA A 216 -10.48 -34.89 -1.49
CA ALA A 216 -10.67 -34.07 -2.68
C ALA A 216 -10.51 -32.57 -2.38
N VAL A 217 -9.78 -31.87 -3.25
CA VAL A 217 -9.43 -30.46 -3.12
C VAL A 217 -9.81 -29.70 -4.38
N GLY A 218 -10.33 -28.48 -4.20
CA GLY A 218 -10.77 -27.58 -5.26
C GLY A 218 -12.27 -27.26 -5.18
N GLY A 219 -12.64 -26.03 -5.55
CA GLY A 219 -14.02 -25.56 -5.54
C GLY A 219 -14.92 -26.29 -6.53
N ASP A 220 -16.23 -26.27 -6.31
CA ASP A 220 -17.23 -26.97 -7.14
C ASP A 220 -17.27 -26.52 -8.60
N GLY A 221 -16.74 -25.34 -8.94
CA GLY A 221 -16.57 -24.89 -10.33
C GLY A 221 -15.49 -25.67 -11.10
N VAL A 222 -14.46 -26.18 -10.42
CA VAL A 222 -13.33 -26.91 -11.05
C VAL A 222 -13.36 -28.40 -10.75
N LEU A 223 -13.75 -28.81 -9.54
CA LEU A 223 -13.93 -30.21 -9.15
C LEU A 223 -15.33 -30.35 -8.51
N PRO A 224 -16.41 -30.47 -9.31
CA PRO A 224 -17.77 -30.55 -8.78
C PRO A 224 -17.96 -31.77 -7.87
N LYS A 225 -18.67 -31.63 -6.75
CA LYS A 225 -19.00 -32.74 -5.84
C LYS A 225 -19.52 -34.00 -6.56
N LYS A 226 -20.37 -33.85 -7.60
CA LYS A 226 -20.86 -34.98 -8.43
C LYS A 226 -19.75 -35.86 -9.04
N VAL A 227 -18.55 -35.32 -9.27
CA VAL A 227 -17.37 -36.06 -9.77
C VAL A 227 -16.68 -36.79 -8.62
N VAL A 228 -16.47 -36.10 -7.50
CA VAL A 228 -15.88 -36.66 -6.26
C VAL A 228 -16.69 -37.86 -5.76
N ASP A 229 -18.01 -37.78 -5.83
CA ASP A 229 -18.93 -38.84 -5.40
C ASP A 229 -18.79 -40.12 -6.25
N THR A 230 -18.33 -40.04 -7.52
CA THR A 230 -18.11 -41.23 -8.38
C THR A 230 -17.00 -42.15 -7.87
N VAL A 231 -16.09 -41.62 -7.03
CA VAL A 231 -15.01 -42.36 -6.37
C VAL A 231 -15.16 -42.37 -4.84
N LYS A 232 -16.35 -42.02 -4.33
CA LYS A 232 -16.68 -41.96 -2.89
C LYS A 232 -15.74 -41.05 -2.09
N GLY A 233 -15.27 -39.96 -2.70
CA GLY A 233 -14.33 -39.04 -2.06
C GLY A 233 -14.96 -38.08 -1.06
N GLU A 234 -14.12 -37.58 -0.15
CA GLU A 234 -14.44 -36.56 0.84
C GLU A 234 -13.82 -35.23 0.40
N LYS A 235 -14.63 -34.18 0.20
CA LYS A 235 -14.07 -32.82 -0.01
C LYS A 235 -13.55 -32.28 1.32
N ILE A 236 -12.28 -31.91 1.34
CA ILE A 236 -11.60 -31.37 2.54
C ILE A 236 -11.41 -29.84 2.51
N THR A 237 -11.60 -29.22 1.35
CA THR A 237 -11.71 -27.76 1.21
C THR A 237 -13.16 -27.36 0.96
N ASN A 238 -13.57 -26.23 1.54
CA ASN A 238 -14.80 -25.53 1.16
C ASN A 238 -14.70 -24.98 -0.29
N ASN A 239 -15.76 -24.33 -0.77
CA ASN A 239 -15.75 -23.64 -2.07
C ASN A 239 -14.98 -22.32 -1.98
N SER A 240 -13.66 -22.43 -1.86
CA SER A 240 -12.73 -21.30 -1.90
C SER A 240 -12.78 -20.56 -3.23
N LYS A 241 -12.67 -19.23 -3.16
CA LYS A 241 -12.86 -18.31 -4.28
C LYS A 241 -11.72 -18.37 -5.29
N ASP A 242 -10.51 -18.63 -4.81
CA ASP A 242 -9.29 -18.66 -5.61
C ASP A 242 -8.24 -19.65 -5.08
N ARG A 243 -7.13 -19.75 -5.80
CA ARG A 243 -6.00 -20.67 -5.54
C ARG A 243 -5.24 -20.42 -4.24
N PHE A 244 -5.17 -19.16 -3.79
CA PHE A 244 -4.44 -18.77 -2.60
C PHE A 244 -5.30 -19.10 -1.37
N GLU A 245 -6.60 -18.83 -1.45
CA GLU A 245 -7.56 -19.32 -0.46
C GLU A 245 -7.58 -20.86 -0.39
N THR A 246 -7.58 -21.57 -1.54
CA THR A 246 -7.43 -23.05 -1.57
C THR A 246 -6.13 -23.49 -0.90
N ASN A 247 -5.00 -22.84 -1.18
CA ASN A 247 -3.71 -23.16 -0.57
C ASN A 247 -3.75 -23.02 0.95
N LEU A 248 -4.20 -21.88 1.48
CA LEU A 248 -4.30 -21.66 2.92
C LEU A 248 -5.32 -22.60 3.59
N ALA A 249 -6.42 -22.93 2.92
CA ALA A 249 -7.40 -23.91 3.40
C ALA A 249 -6.82 -25.33 3.48
N VAL A 250 -6.03 -25.76 2.49
CA VAL A 250 -5.31 -27.04 2.51
C VAL A 250 -4.26 -27.07 3.62
N LEU A 251 -3.40 -26.04 3.72
CA LEU A 251 -2.37 -25.97 4.75
C LEU A 251 -2.98 -25.96 6.16
N LYS A 252 -4.15 -25.34 6.36
CA LYS A 252 -4.90 -25.35 7.62
C LYS A 252 -5.55 -26.72 7.92
N TYR A 253 -6.12 -27.40 6.94
CA TYR A 253 -6.67 -28.76 7.16
C TYR A 253 -5.58 -29.74 7.63
N PHE A 254 -4.36 -29.60 7.12
CA PHE A 254 -3.20 -30.43 7.46
C PHE A 254 -2.22 -29.77 8.46
N GLU A 255 -2.67 -28.77 9.24
CA GLU A 255 -1.81 -27.98 10.16
C GLU A 255 -0.96 -28.85 11.12
N LYS A 256 -1.46 -30.06 11.46
CA LYS A 256 -0.85 -31.00 12.42
C LYS A 256 0.14 -31.99 11.78
N ASP A 257 0.14 -32.08 10.46
CA ASP A 257 1.07 -32.93 9.68
C ASP A 257 2.29 -32.13 9.18
N LEU A 258 2.29 -30.81 9.37
CA LEU A 258 3.30 -29.86 8.87
C LEU A 258 4.29 -29.47 9.96
N ASP A 259 5.55 -29.26 9.58
CA ASP A 259 6.57 -28.66 10.45
C ASP A 259 6.98 -27.27 9.96
N PHE A 260 6.57 -26.25 10.71
CA PHE A 260 6.85 -24.84 10.41
C PHE A 260 8.30 -24.40 10.72
N ALA A 261 9.18 -25.28 11.22
CA ALA A 261 10.61 -24.97 11.36
C ALA A 261 11.27 -24.59 10.01
N ASN A 262 10.70 -25.02 8.89
CA ASN A 262 10.92 -24.40 7.59
C ASN A 262 9.56 -24.00 7.00
N ILE A 263 9.51 -22.91 6.24
CA ILE A 263 8.31 -22.46 5.53
C ILE A 263 8.73 -22.13 4.10
N TYR A 264 8.18 -22.81 3.10
CA TYR A 264 8.48 -22.51 1.70
C TYR A 264 7.45 -21.55 1.12
N VAL A 265 7.91 -20.56 0.35
CA VAL A 265 7.08 -19.49 -0.23
C VAL A 265 7.36 -19.42 -1.73
N ALA A 266 6.33 -19.51 -2.58
CA ALA A 266 6.52 -19.51 -4.03
C ALA A 266 5.36 -18.84 -4.79
N ALA A 267 5.57 -18.60 -6.10
CA ALA A 267 4.55 -18.05 -6.99
C ALA A 267 3.33 -18.98 -7.12
N GLY A 268 2.12 -18.47 -6.84
CA GLY A 268 0.87 -19.21 -7.11
C GLY A 268 0.47 -19.26 -8.60
N GLY A 269 1.10 -18.43 -9.42
CA GLY A 269 0.94 -18.38 -10.87
C GLY A 269 -0.26 -17.57 -11.34
N SER A 270 -0.15 -16.97 -12.53
CA SER A 270 -1.23 -16.20 -13.16
C SER A 270 -2.13 -17.07 -14.06
N GLY A 271 -3.40 -16.68 -14.20
CA GLY A 271 -4.29 -17.23 -15.23
C GLY A 271 -3.88 -16.86 -16.66
N SER A 272 -3.23 -15.70 -16.86
CA SER A 272 -2.73 -15.27 -18.17
C SER A 272 -1.41 -15.97 -18.56
N LEU A 273 -0.59 -16.35 -17.58
CA LEU A 273 0.69 -17.02 -17.78
C LEU A 273 0.59 -18.50 -17.39
N LYS A 274 0.09 -19.33 -18.32
CA LYS A 274 -0.15 -20.78 -18.13
C LYS A 274 1.06 -21.63 -17.70
N GLU A 275 2.26 -21.03 -17.64
CA GLU A 275 3.53 -21.69 -17.31
C GLU A 275 4.17 -21.17 -16.00
N ALA A 276 3.52 -20.23 -15.31
CA ALA A 276 4.05 -19.53 -14.12
C ALA A 276 3.90 -20.36 -12.83
N PHE A 277 4.25 -21.64 -12.88
CA PHE A 277 4.12 -22.60 -11.77
C PHE A 277 5.45 -23.25 -11.35
N ALA A 278 6.52 -23.04 -12.11
CA ALA A 278 7.71 -23.91 -12.05
C ALA A 278 8.48 -23.82 -10.72
N ASP A 279 8.58 -22.63 -10.14
CA ASP A 279 9.25 -22.42 -8.85
C ASP A 279 8.48 -23.12 -7.71
N ALA A 280 7.14 -23.07 -7.73
CA ALA A 280 6.29 -23.76 -6.76
C ALA A 280 6.36 -25.30 -6.87
N LEU A 281 6.59 -25.85 -8.07
CA LEU A 281 6.84 -27.29 -8.24
C LEU A 281 8.11 -27.73 -7.50
N VAL A 282 9.24 -27.07 -7.75
CA VAL A 282 10.52 -27.45 -7.11
C VAL A 282 10.52 -27.12 -5.62
N ALA A 283 9.86 -26.02 -5.22
CA ALA A 283 9.58 -25.72 -3.81
C ALA A 283 8.79 -26.84 -3.13
N SER A 284 7.79 -27.44 -3.79
CA SER A 284 6.96 -28.49 -3.18
C SER A 284 7.73 -29.77 -2.85
N ALA A 285 8.76 -30.11 -3.63
CA ALA A 285 9.65 -31.24 -3.36
C ALA A 285 10.64 -30.94 -2.20
N ALA A 286 11.18 -29.72 -2.14
CA ALA A 286 12.04 -29.28 -1.04
C ALA A 286 11.26 -29.18 0.29
N ALA A 287 10.08 -28.56 0.26
CA ALA A 287 9.14 -28.52 1.38
C ALA A 287 8.79 -29.94 1.87
N ALA A 288 8.44 -30.84 0.94
CA ALA A 288 8.19 -32.24 1.27
C ALA A 288 9.39 -32.93 1.93
N LYS A 289 10.64 -32.65 1.52
CA LYS A 289 11.85 -33.22 2.16
C LYS A 289 11.85 -32.97 3.66
N VAL A 290 11.64 -31.73 4.09
CA VAL A 290 11.67 -31.30 5.51
C VAL A 290 10.30 -31.27 6.21
N ASN A 291 9.23 -31.72 5.55
CA ASN A 291 7.85 -31.73 6.05
C ASN A 291 7.17 -30.34 6.18
N ALA A 292 7.71 -29.33 5.48
CA ALA A 292 7.27 -27.94 5.60
C ALA A 292 6.00 -27.61 4.79
N PRO A 293 5.25 -26.56 5.17
CA PRO A 293 4.25 -25.93 4.31
C PRO A 293 4.88 -25.38 3.03
N LEU A 294 4.08 -25.32 1.96
CA LEU A 294 4.32 -24.50 0.78
C LEU A 294 3.19 -23.47 0.67
N VAL A 295 3.51 -22.20 0.97
CA VAL A 295 2.60 -21.06 0.87
C VAL A 295 2.73 -20.44 -0.52
N LEU A 296 1.60 -20.23 -1.19
CA LEU A 296 1.53 -19.60 -2.50
C LEU A 296 1.24 -18.10 -2.36
N THR A 297 1.95 -17.27 -3.11
CA THR A 297 1.86 -15.79 -3.10
C THR A 297 2.42 -15.23 -4.43
N GLY A 298 2.87 -13.96 -4.46
CA GLY A 298 3.69 -13.41 -5.53
C GLY A 298 2.97 -13.26 -6.87
N LEU A 299 3.59 -13.75 -7.96
CA LEU A 299 3.07 -13.64 -9.31
C LEU A 299 1.70 -14.32 -9.45
N GLY A 300 0.66 -13.51 -9.66
CA GLY A 300 -0.73 -13.93 -9.75
C GLY A 300 -1.58 -13.62 -8.51
N ALA A 301 -0.96 -13.21 -7.40
CA ALA A 301 -1.63 -12.74 -6.19
C ALA A 301 -1.87 -11.22 -6.23
N ASN A 302 -3.06 -10.78 -5.84
CA ASN A 302 -3.31 -9.38 -5.48
C ASN A 302 -2.77 -9.08 -4.07
N ASN A 303 -2.83 -7.82 -3.62
CA ASN A 303 -2.31 -7.41 -2.31
C ASN A 303 -2.95 -8.22 -1.17
N THR A 304 -4.28 -8.28 -1.10
CA THR A 304 -5.01 -9.06 -0.09
C THR A 304 -4.58 -10.54 -0.02
N GLN A 305 -4.30 -11.17 -1.15
CA GLN A 305 -3.81 -12.56 -1.22
C GLN A 305 -2.37 -12.69 -0.70
N LYS A 306 -1.51 -11.69 -0.95
CA LYS A 306 -0.16 -11.61 -0.35
C LYS A 306 -0.25 -11.37 1.15
N ASP A 307 -1.12 -10.47 1.60
CA ASP A 307 -1.31 -10.13 3.01
C ASP A 307 -1.91 -11.30 3.80
N ASN A 308 -2.81 -12.07 3.20
CA ASN A 308 -3.31 -13.33 3.75
C ASN A 308 -2.21 -14.40 3.87
N ALA A 309 -1.35 -14.54 2.84
CA ALA A 309 -0.21 -15.46 2.88
C ALA A 309 0.81 -15.04 3.97
N ASN A 310 1.16 -13.75 4.02
CA ASN A 310 2.03 -13.16 5.04
C ASN A 310 1.45 -13.35 6.45
N SER A 311 0.15 -13.09 6.64
CA SER A 311 -0.55 -13.31 7.92
C SER A 311 -0.58 -14.77 8.34
N TYR A 312 -0.77 -15.70 7.40
CA TYR A 312 -0.69 -17.13 7.68
C TYR A 312 0.73 -17.53 8.12
N ILE A 313 1.76 -17.00 7.45
CA ILE A 313 3.16 -17.25 7.83
C ILE A 313 3.44 -16.67 9.22
N LYS A 314 3.08 -15.41 9.50
CA LYS A 314 3.22 -14.76 10.81
C LYS A 314 2.52 -15.51 11.94
N THR A 315 1.39 -16.16 11.65
CA THR A 315 0.59 -16.90 12.65
C THR A 315 1.19 -18.28 12.98
N ASN A 316 1.92 -18.91 12.06
CA ASN A 316 2.41 -20.29 12.23
C ASN A 316 3.94 -20.41 12.29
N ALA A 317 4.68 -19.34 12.00
CA ALA A 317 6.12 -19.29 12.18
C ALA A 317 6.51 -19.48 13.66
N LYS A 318 7.57 -20.24 13.86
CA LYS A 318 8.26 -20.45 15.13
C LYS A 318 9.41 -19.47 15.25
N GLU A 319 9.91 -19.34 16.47
CA GLU A 319 11.08 -18.54 16.82
C GLU A 319 12.40 -19.03 16.17
N ASP A 320 12.41 -20.24 15.60
CA ASP A 320 13.51 -20.84 14.83
C ASP A 320 13.19 -21.07 13.34
N SER A 321 12.07 -20.54 12.83
CA SER A 321 11.63 -20.79 11.44
C SER A 321 12.58 -20.23 10.39
N VAL A 322 12.82 -21.00 9.33
CA VAL A 322 13.47 -20.53 8.09
C VAL A 322 12.45 -20.37 6.98
N ILE A 323 12.19 -19.12 6.57
CA ILE A 323 11.30 -18.75 5.47
C ILE A 323 12.09 -18.78 4.16
N ASN A 324 11.86 -19.83 3.37
CA ASN A 324 12.54 -20.12 2.10
C ASN A 324 11.71 -19.63 0.91
N ILE A 325 12.01 -18.44 0.40
CA ILE A 325 11.40 -17.87 -0.80
C ILE A 325 12.01 -18.51 -2.05
N ILE A 326 11.20 -19.19 -2.86
CA ILE A 326 11.63 -19.90 -4.07
C ILE A 326 11.20 -19.14 -5.32
N GLY A 327 12.18 -18.78 -6.15
CA GLY A 327 12.03 -17.99 -7.37
C GLY A 327 12.66 -16.59 -7.27
N GLY A 328 12.89 -15.97 -8.43
CA GLY A 328 13.40 -14.60 -8.54
C GLY A 328 12.34 -13.55 -8.19
N ILE A 329 12.73 -12.26 -8.27
CA ILE A 329 11.84 -11.12 -7.97
C ILE A 329 10.61 -11.10 -8.91
N GLY A 330 10.73 -11.60 -10.14
CA GLY A 330 9.60 -11.76 -11.07
C GLY A 330 8.61 -12.88 -10.71
N SER A 331 8.96 -13.76 -9.76
CA SER A 331 8.11 -14.85 -9.26
C SER A 331 7.49 -14.52 -7.90
N VAL A 332 8.32 -14.04 -6.96
CA VAL A 332 7.90 -13.52 -5.65
C VAL A 332 8.58 -12.17 -5.48
N ASP A 333 7.80 -11.09 -5.53
CA ASP A 333 8.31 -9.72 -5.60
C ASP A 333 9.00 -9.25 -4.31
N ALA A 334 9.71 -8.11 -4.43
CA ALA A 334 10.51 -7.57 -3.33
C ALA A 334 9.66 -7.12 -2.13
N LYS A 335 8.42 -6.66 -2.33
CA LYS A 335 7.54 -6.24 -1.23
C LYS A 335 7.06 -7.43 -0.39
N VAL A 336 6.86 -8.59 -1.01
CA VAL A 336 6.61 -9.86 -0.28
C VAL A 336 7.85 -10.27 0.52
N GLU A 337 9.07 -10.08 0.01
CA GLU A 337 10.29 -10.36 0.77
C GLU A 337 10.54 -9.38 1.93
N GLU A 338 10.26 -8.08 1.73
CA GLU A 338 10.32 -7.03 2.76
C GLU A 338 9.36 -7.38 3.90
N ALA A 339 8.07 -7.60 3.60
CA ALA A 339 7.07 -8.00 4.59
C ALA A 339 7.37 -9.34 5.30
N LEU A 340 8.05 -10.28 4.64
CA LEU A 340 8.47 -11.54 5.29
C LEU A 340 9.68 -11.36 6.22
N LYS A 341 10.53 -10.35 5.99
CA LYS A 341 11.59 -9.96 6.95
C LYS A 341 11.00 -9.26 8.17
N ASP A 342 10.02 -8.38 7.96
CA ASP A 342 9.25 -7.76 9.06
C ASP A 342 8.53 -8.81 9.94
N ILE A 343 8.13 -9.94 9.35
CA ILE A 343 7.55 -11.09 10.06
C ILE A 343 8.62 -11.91 10.79
N ALA A 344 9.81 -12.06 10.20
CA ALA A 344 10.89 -12.84 10.77
C ALA A 344 11.57 -12.14 11.96
N GLY A 345 11.63 -10.81 11.92
CA GLY A 345 12.44 -9.97 12.81
C GLY A 345 13.83 -9.68 12.24
N GLU A 346 14.58 -8.78 12.89
CA GLU A 346 16.00 -8.61 12.58
C GLU A 346 16.81 -9.85 12.99
N GLU A 347 17.87 -10.15 12.23
CA GLU A 347 18.70 -11.34 12.41
C GLU A 347 19.36 -11.36 13.79
N LYS A 348 18.95 -12.30 14.66
CA LYS A 348 19.42 -12.41 16.06
C LYS A 348 20.93 -12.60 16.11
N VAL A 349 21.62 -11.56 16.59
CA VAL A 349 23.07 -11.49 16.77
C VAL A 349 23.58 -12.59 17.71
N ASP A 350 24.70 -13.24 17.35
CA ASP A 350 25.44 -14.08 18.29
C ASP A 350 26.21 -13.22 19.29
N LEU A 351 25.68 -13.11 20.51
CA LEU A 351 26.25 -12.35 21.62
C LEU A 351 27.24 -13.14 22.50
N LYS A 352 27.69 -14.34 22.09
CA LYS A 352 28.76 -15.07 22.83
C LYS A 352 30.10 -14.33 22.83
N GLU A 353 30.34 -13.48 21.84
CA GLU A 353 31.59 -12.74 21.62
C GLU A 353 31.30 -11.41 20.93
N ILE A 354 31.66 -10.29 21.55
CA ILE A 354 31.55 -8.96 20.95
C ILE A 354 32.77 -8.73 20.06
N LYS A 355 32.54 -8.48 18.76
CA LYS A 355 33.57 -8.28 17.72
C LYS A 355 33.53 -6.90 17.10
N LYS A 356 32.35 -6.30 17.06
CA LYS A 356 32.11 -4.92 16.61
C LYS A 356 30.91 -4.35 17.36
N VAL A 357 31.00 -3.08 17.75
CA VAL A 357 29.88 -2.25 18.24
C VAL A 357 29.76 -1.05 17.31
N GLN A 358 28.54 -0.56 17.10
CA GLN A 358 28.25 0.63 16.29
C GLN A 358 27.09 1.41 16.92
N SER A 359 27.28 2.70 17.16
CA SER A 359 26.17 3.65 17.28
C SER A 359 25.36 3.67 15.97
N THR A 360 24.05 3.99 16.02
CA THR A 360 23.20 4.08 14.82
C THR A 360 22.16 5.21 14.81
N SER A 361 21.93 5.92 15.91
CA SER A 361 21.00 7.06 15.93
C SER A 361 21.72 8.33 15.46
N THR A 362 21.44 8.82 14.26
CA THR A 362 21.98 10.11 13.76
C THR A 362 20.94 11.24 13.76
N LEU A 363 19.79 11.03 14.41
CA LEU A 363 18.68 11.97 14.49
C LEU A 363 17.85 11.68 15.75
N VAL A 364 17.32 12.73 16.39
CA VAL A 364 16.27 12.62 17.42
C VAL A 364 15.22 13.72 17.25
N ASP A 365 13.93 13.35 17.19
CA ASP A 365 12.83 14.32 17.31
C ASP A 365 12.40 14.45 18.78
N TYR A 366 12.63 15.62 19.37
CA TYR A 366 12.29 15.82 20.78
C TYR A 366 10.76 15.87 21.03
N LYS A 367 9.95 16.03 19.97
CA LYS A 367 8.48 16.07 20.02
C LYS A 367 7.78 14.76 19.68
N GLU A 368 8.49 13.70 19.29
CA GLU A 368 7.88 12.38 19.05
C GLU A 368 7.23 11.82 20.34
N ASP A 369 6.03 11.22 20.23
CA ASP A 369 5.29 10.68 21.39
C ASP A 369 5.99 9.45 22.01
N GLY A 370 6.20 9.47 23.34
CA GLY A 370 6.79 8.36 24.09
C GLY A 370 8.20 8.64 24.65
N THR A 371 8.97 7.57 24.88
CA THR A 371 10.33 7.60 25.44
C THR A 371 11.37 7.45 24.33
N LEU A 372 12.21 8.47 24.15
CA LEU A 372 13.28 8.51 23.15
C LEU A 372 14.49 7.71 23.64
N LYS A 373 15.14 6.93 22.75
CA LYS A 373 16.36 6.16 23.07
C LYS A 373 17.37 6.17 21.93
N LEU A 374 18.66 6.18 22.27
CA LEU A 374 19.74 5.93 21.32
C LEU A 374 19.87 4.44 21.00
N GLU A 375 20.14 4.12 19.73
CA GLU A 375 20.22 2.75 19.24
C GLU A 375 21.67 2.27 19.03
N MET A 376 21.85 0.96 18.84
CA MET A 376 23.15 0.36 18.51
C MET A 376 23.02 -0.90 17.65
N LYS A 377 24.15 -1.28 17.02
CA LYS A 377 24.36 -2.60 16.42
C LYS A 377 25.58 -3.28 17.01
N VAL A 378 25.47 -4.59 17.24
CA VAL A 378 26.57 -5.47 17.67
C VAL A 378 26.77 -6.54 16.60
N ASN A 379 28.03 -6.80 16.24
CA ASN A 379 28.45 -7.76 15.20
C ASN A 379 27.74 -7.59 13.83
N GLY A 380 27.05 -6.46 13.59
CA GLY A 380 26.33 -6.13 12.35
C GLY A 380 24.81 -6.06 12.47
N GLY A 381 24.20 -6.66 13.50
CA GLY A 381 22.74 -6.66 13.72
C GLY A 381 22.31 -5.76 14.89
N LYS A 382 21.04 -5.35 14.91
CA LYS A 382 20.45 -4.53 15.99
C LYS A 382 20.28 -5.35 17.27
N VAL A 383 20.56 -4.74 18.41
CA VAL A 383 20.41 -5.35 19.75
C VAL A 383 19.90 -4.32 20.74
N THR A 384 19.17 -4.75 21.77
CA THR A 384 18.77 -3.89 22.88
C THR A 384 19.78 -3.95 24.03
N VAL A 385 19.73 -2.97 24.94
CA VAL A 385 20.43 -3.03 26.24
C VAL A 385 20.01 -4.29 27.02
N GLU A 386 18.73 -4.68 26.92
CA GLU A 386 18.17 -5.83 27.63
C GLU A 386 18.72 -7.17 27.09
N ASP A 387 18.96 -7.30 25.77
CA ASP A 387 19.63 -8.47 25.19
C ASP A 387 21.09 -8.60 25.70
N LEU A 388 21.77 -7.46 25.90
CA LEU A 388 23.17 -7.42 26.35
C LEU A 388 23.30 -7.71 27.85
N ASP A 389 22.42 -7.17 28.70
CA ASP A 389 22.33 -7.51 30.12
C ASP A 389 22.02 -9.01 30.33
N LYS A 390 21.08 -9.57 29.56
CA LYS A 390 20.77 -11.01 29.56
C LYS A 390 21.95 -11.88 29.09
N ALA A 391 22.82 -11.36 28.23
CA ALA A 391 24.09 -11.99 27.86
C ALA A 391 25.24 -11.69 28.85
N GLY A 392 24.94 -10.97 29.94
CA GLY A 392 25.84 -10.62 31.03
C GLY A 392 26.87 -9.57 30.66
N TYR A 393 26.48 -8.53 29.91
CA TYR A 393 27.33 -7.39 29.56
C TYR A 393 26.74 -6.09 30.15
N ASP A 394 27.60 -5.28 30.76
CA ASP A 394 27.24 -3.92 31.17
C ASP A 394 27.29 -3.01 29.92
N VAL A 395 26.35 -2.07 29.79
CA VAL A 395 26.25 -1.16 28.63
C VAL A 395 26.27 0.29 29.09
N GLU A 396 26.96 1.15 28.34
CA GLU A 396 27.16 2.55 28.68
C GLU A 396 27.21 3.40 27.40
N PHE A 397 26.22 4.27 27.24
CA PHE A 397 26.20 5.34 26.25
C PHE A 397 26.94 6.54 26.83
N GLN A 398 27.83 7.15 26.04
CA GLN A 398 28.57 8.35 26.39
C GLN A 398 28.30 9.40 25.31
N ALA A 399 27.83 10.59 25.69
CA ALA A 399 27.50 11.68 24.78
C ALA A 399 28.37 12.91 25.06
N THR A 400 28.56 13.77 24.05
CA THR A 400 29.26 15.05 24.24
C THR A 400 28.44 16.05 25.04
N GLU A 401 27.11 15.98 25.05
CA GLU A 401 26.23 16.88 25.82
C GLU A 401 25.25 16.16 26.77
N ASP A 402 24.63 16.94 27.67
CA ASP A 402 23.72 16.47 28.74
C ASP A 402 22.31 16.18 28.19
N VAL A 403 22.19 15.06 27.46
CA VAL A 403 20.99 14.68 26.70
C VAL A 403 20.19 13.52 27.31
N PHE A 404 20.66 12.90 28.38
CA PHE A 404 20.07 11.67 28.94
C PHE A 404 19.08 11.90 30.08
N GLU A 405 18.15 10.96 30.28
CA GLU A 405 17.30 10.95 31.47
C GLU A 405 18.10 10.54 32.72
N ASN A 406 18.04 11.40 33.75
CA ASN A 406 18.93 11.38 34.90
C ASN A 406 18.46 10.43 36.03
N GLU A 407 18.12 9.18 35.70
CA GLU A 407 17.74 8.16 36.71
C GLU A 407 18.91 7.28 37.21
N ASP A 408 20.04 7.18 36.47
CA ASP A 408 20.97 6.04 36.63
C ASP A 408 22.48 6.39 36.61
N VAL A 409 22.88 7.38 37.39
CA VAL A 409 24.24 7.97 37.46
C VAL A 409 25.36 6.94 37.71
N VAL A 410 26.47 7.06 36.96
CA VAL A 410 27.71 6.28 37.15
C VAL A 410 28.67 7.00 38.09
N GLU A 411 29.18 6.29 39.10
CA GLU A 411 30.00 6.87 40.17
C GLU A 411 31.42 7.26 39.67
N GLY A 412 31.59 8.53 39.26
CA GLY A 412 32.90 9.15 38.99
C GLY A 412 33.05 9.89 37.65
N GLU A 413 32.02 9.95 36.82
CA GLU A 413 32.04 10.65 35.51
C GLU A 413 31.17 11.94 35.54
N VAL A 414 31.09 12.67 34.43
CA VAL A 414 30.34 13.94 34.37
C VAL A 414 28.84 13.67 34.42
N GLU A 415 28.16 14.20 35.44
CA GLU A 415 26.69 14.08 35.60
C GLU A 415 25.96 14.52 34.32
N GLY A 416 24.91 13.80 33.94
CA GLY A 416 24.11 14.05 32.73
C GLY A 416 24.64 13.45 31.41
N ARG A 417 25.96 13.32 31.23
CA ARG A 417 26.57 12.96 29.92
C ARG A 417 26.74 11.45 29.67
N THR A 418 26.21 10.59 30.55
CA THR A 418 26.29 9.13 30.44
C THR A 418 24.97 8.44 30.80
N SER A 419 24.66 7.31 30.16
CA SER A 419 23.45 6.53 30.43
C SER A 419 23.66 5.03 30.21
N LYS A 420 22.96 4.19 30.96
CA LYS A 420 22.94 2.72 30.75
C LYS A 420 21.85 2.29 29.78
N THR A 421 20.74 3.02 29.76
CA THR A 421 19.53 2.72 28.97
C THR A 421 19.55 3.38 27.59
N GLY A 422 20.32 4.46 27.43
CA GLY A 422 20.31 5.32 26.25
C GLY A 422 19.07 6.22 26.17
N GLU A 423 18.26 6.31 27.23
CA GLU A 423 17.04 7.12 27.30
C GLU A 423 17.35 8.62 27.35
N LEU A 424 16.68 9.41 26.51
CA LEU A 424 16.97 10.83 26.30
C LEU A 424 15.93 11.74 26.96
N ASN A 425 16.40 12.82 27.59
CA ASN A 425 15.57 13.82 28.22
C ASN A 425 15.11 14.88 27.19
N LYS A 426 13.80 15.09 27.10
CA LYS A 426 13.21 15.99 26.09
C LYS A 426 13.44 17.47 26.35
N ASP A 427 13.50 17.89 27.61
CA ASP A 427 13.76 19.29 27.98
C ASP A 427 15.21 19.68 27.63
N SER A 428 16.17 18.75 27.82
CA SER A 428 17.55 18.89 27.36
C SER A 428 17.65 19.01 25.84
N LEU A 429 16.95 18.14 25.09
CA LEU A 429 16.95 18.16 23.62
C LEU A 429 16.28 19.43 23.04
N GLU A 430 15.15 19.86 23.61
CA GLU A 430 14.51 21.14 23.22
C GLU A 430 15.47 22.32 23.45
N LYS A 431 16.15 22.34 24.59
CA LYS A 431 17.14 23.38 24.90
C LYS A 431 18.33 23.36 23.93
N LEU A 432 18.86 22.18 23.59
CA LEU A 432 19.99 22.02 22.68
C LEU A 432 19.66 22.57 21.28
N TYR A 433 18.52 22.17 20.72
CA TYR A 433 17.98 22.69 19.47
C TYR A 433 17.82 24.22 19.46
N ILE A 434 17.36 24.80 20.59
CA ILE A 434 17.18 26.25 20.73
C ILE A 434 18.51 27.00 20.86
N ASP A 435 19.50 26.43 21.55
CA ASP A 435 20.81 27.05 21.79
C ASP A 435 21.72 26.99 20.55
N ASN A 436 21.61 25.95 19.72
CA ASN A 436 22.43 25.76 18.51
C ASN A 436 21.85 26.45 17.26
N GLY A 437 20.52 26.44 17.07
CA GLY A 437 19.88 27.04 15.90
C GLY A 437 19.84 26.11 14.67
N VAL A 438 19.95 26.70 13.47
CA VAL A 438 19.79 25.98 12.18
C VAL A 438 21.06 26.08 11.32
N ASP A 439 22.23 26.05 11.97
CA ASP A 439 23.56 26.02 11.32
C ASP A 439 24.02 24.57 11.04
N GLU A 440 25.09 24.40 10.25
CA GLU A 440 25.50 23.10 9.67
C GLU A 440 26.29 22.16 10.61
N GLU A 441 26.37 22.45 11.91
CA GLU A 441 27.06 21.61 12.91
C GLU A 441 26.05 20.77 13.72
N ALA A 442 26.39 19.50 14.02
CA ALA A 442 25.46 18.58 14.68
C ALA A 442 25.29 18.89 16.17
N ASP A 443 24.05 18.72 16.67
CA ASP A 443 23.66 19.13 18.03
C ASP A 443 24.45 18.42 19.14
N PHE A 444 24.69 17.12 18.99
CA PHE A 444 25.59 16.35 19.84
C PHE A 444 26.19 15.15 19.10
N SER A 445 27.16 14.50 19.72
CA SER A 445 27.74 13.23 19.29
C SER A 445 27.66 12.19 20.40
N TYR A 446 27.64 10.90 20.05
CA TYR A 446 27.68 9.81 21.04
C TYR A 446 28.37 8.53 20.58
N LYS A 447 28.84 7.76 21.55
CA LYS A 447 29.37 6.40 21.38
C LYS A 447 28.78 5.43 22.40
N VAL A 448 28.94 4.14 22.13
CA VAL A 448 28.49 3.04 22.99
C VAL A 448 29.68 2.19 23.42
N VAL A 449 29.83 2.01 24.73
CA VAL A 449 30.83 1.16 25.37
C VAL A 449 30.12 -0.06 25.98
N ILE A 450 30.59 -1.26 25.63
CA ILE A 450 30.11 -2.54 26.19
C ILE A 450 31.21 -3.12 27.06
N LYS A 451 30.87 -3.46 28.31
CA LYS A 451 31.79 -3.97 29.33
C LYS A 451 31.35 -5.38 29.77
N LYS A 452 32.29 -6.18 30.28
CA LYS A 452 32.02 -7.48 30.91
C LYS A 452 32.92 -7.63 32.14
N ASN A 453 32.32 -7.81 33.32
CA ASN A 453 33.06 -7.79 34.59
C ASN A 453 33.94 -6.53 34.75
N LYS A 454 33.41 -5.36 34.35
CA LYS A 454 34.10 -4.05 34.30
C LYS A 454 35.25 -3.90 33.28
N ALA A 455 35.59 -4.91 32.48
CA ALA A 455 36.52 -4.76 31.36
C ALA A 455 35.77 -4.38 30.07
N ILE A 456 36.25 -3.39 29.31
CA ILE A 456 35.68 -3.07 27.99
C ILE A 456 35.91 -4.26 27.04
N VAL A 457 34.84 -4.69 26.36
CA VAL A 457 34.85 -5.80 25.38
C VAL A 457 34.41 -5.36 23.98
N GLY A 458 33.87 -4.16 23.85
CA GLY A 458 33.55 -3.52 22.59
C GLY A 458 33.25 -2.04 22.81
N GLU A 459 33.60 -1.23 21.83
CA GLU A 459 33.37 0.21 21.81
C GLU A 459 33.04 0.60 20.36
N SER A 460 32.10 1.52 20.16
CA SER A 460 31.78 2.04 18.83
C SER A 460 32.69 3.19 18.44
N GLU A 461 32.70 3.51 17.14
CA GLU A 461 33.02 4.86 16.71
C GLU A 461 31.96 5.83 17.29
N GLU A 462 32.39 7.07 17.57
CA GLU A 462 31.49 8.17 17.95
C GLU A 462 30.81 8.70 16.69
N ILE A 463 29.50 9.00 16.76
CA ILE A 463 28.73 9.52 15.63
C ILE A 463 27.93 10.75 16.03
N ASP A 464 27.75 11.64 15.06
CA ASP A 464 26.99 12.88 15.17
C ASP A 464 25.47 12.61 15.12
N VAL A 465 24.70 13.47 15.80
CA VAL A 465 23.24 13.36 15.97
C VAL A 465 22.59 14.74 15.80
N ASP A 466 21.73 14.86 14.78
CA ASP A 466 20.91 16.05 14.56
C ASP A 466 19.67 16.02 15.49
N VAL A 467 19.27 17.13 16.11
CA VAL A 467 18.01 17.24 16.88
C VAL A 467 16.98 18.03 16.07
N ILE A 468 15.71 17.62 16.11
CA ILE A 468 14.63 18.25 15.33
C ILE A 468 13.36 18.47 16.14
N ASN A 469 12.51 19.36 15.62
CA ASN A 469 11.40 20.00 16.33
C ASN A 469 10.03 19.69 15.69
N GLY A 470 9.76 18.42 15.36
CA GLY A 470 8.51 18.03 14.68
C GLY A 470 8.28 18.68 13.30
N GLU A 471 9.33 19.16 12.63
CA GLU A 471 9.22 19.56 11.22
C GLU A 471 8.97 18.31 10.33
N ALA A 472 8.46 18.53 9.12
CA ALA A 472 7.92 17.48 8.25
C ALA A 472 9.02 16.55 7.68
N THR A 473 9.50 15.61 8.49
CA THR A 473 10.58 14.68 8.17
C THR A 473 10.04 13.42 7.52
N ALA A 474 10.44 13.16 6.27
CA ALA A 474 10.18 11.88 5.64
C ALA A 474 11.01 10.79 6.32
N ASN A 475 10.40 9.73 6.84
CA ASN A 475 11.18 8.56 7.28
C ASN A 475 11.70 7.75 6.07
N LYS A 476 11.07 7.89 4.91
CA LYS A 476 11.47 7.25 3.63
C LYS A 476 10.85 8.00 2.45
N ILE A 477 11.67 8.56 1.55
CA ILE A 477 11.18 8.99 0.22
C ILE A 477 11.03 7.73 -0.66
N ASN A 478 9.79 7.43 -1.03
CA ASN A 478 9.40 6.25 -1.80
C ASN A 478 9.44 6.50 -3.31
N GLU A 479 8.96 7.65 -3.75
CA GLU A 479 8.80 8.02 -5.15
C GLU A 479 9.14 9.51 -5.36
N TYR A 480 9.62 9.84 -6.55
CA TYR A 480 9.79 11.21 -7.06
C TYR A 480 9.83 11.12 -8.58
N LYS A 481 9.47 12.21 -9.27
CA LYS A 481 9.65 12.35 -10.71
C LYS A 481 10.66 13.45 -10.99
N LEU A 482 11.63 13.16 -11.85
CA LEU A 482 12.51 14.17 -12.44
C LEU A 482 11.94 14.55 -13.80
N ARG A 483 11.62 15.83 -14.01
CA ARG A 483 10.91 16.31 -15.20
C ARG A 483 11.67 17.43 -15.90
N LEU A 484 11.65 17.47 -17.22
CA LEU A 484 12.35 18.51 -18.01
C LEU A 484 11.44 19.75 -18.14
N ALA A 485 11.58 20.69 -17.21
CA ALA A 485 10.70 21.85 -17.06
C ALA A 485 11.49 23.10 -16.65
N GLU A 486 11.07 24.28 -17.15
CA GLU A 486 11.66 25.56 -16.76
C GLU A 486 11.14 26.05 -15.40
N ASN A 487 9.90 25.71 -15.03
CA ASN A 487 9.25 26.13 -13.80
C ASN A 487 8.62 24.97 -13.03
N VAL A 488 8.25 25.24 -11.78
CA VAL A 488 7.63 24.23 -10.90
C VAL A 488 6.15 24.06 -11.25
N ASP A 489 5.45 25.16 -11.57
CA ASP A 489 4.00 25.16 -11.83
C ASP A 489 3.61 24.39 -13.11
N ASP A 490 4.49 24.35 -14.12
CA ASP A 490 4.25 23.62 -15.37
C ASP A 490 4.93 22.24 -15.42
N ALA A 491 5.61 21.83 -14.33
CA ALA A 491 6.29 20.55 -14.24
C ALA A 491 5.34 19.36 -14.48
N LYS A 492 4.11 19.36 -13.93
CA LYS A 492 3.11 18.30 -14.14
C LYS A 492 2.86 17.98 -15.63
N ASP A 493 2.96 18.98 -16.52
CA ASP A 493 2.77 18.80 -17.97
C ASP A 493 4.03 18.41 -18.74
N CYS A 494 5.19 18.77 -18.22
CA CYS A 494 6.49 18.42 -18.81
C CYS A 494 6.83 16.93 -18.66
N PRO A 495 7.70 16.39 -19.51
CA PRO A 495 7.97 14.96 -19.57
C PRO A 495 8.89 14.51 -18.42
N GLU A 496 8.60 13.34 -17.89
CA GLU A 496 9.48 12.63 -16.96
C GLU A 496 10.71 12.09 -17.70
N ILE A 497 11.91 12.43 -17.22
CA ILE A 497 13.20 12.08 -17.80
C ILE A 497 13.86 10.92 -17.03
N THR A 498 13.30 9.74 -17.23
CA THR A 498 13.69 8.48 -16.59
C THR A 498 15.17 8.09 -16.77
N SER A 499 15.88 8.67 -17.75
CA SER A 499 17.29 8.35 -18.01
C SER A 499 18.29 8.95 -17.00
N GLY A 500 17.88 9.94 -16.21
CA GLY A 500 18.74 10.67 -15.26
C GLY A 500 19.79 11.57 -15.93
N LYS A 501 19.58 11.96 -17.20
CA LYS A 501 20.56 12.74 -17.99
C LYS A 501 19.99 14.09 -18.39
N LEU A 502 20.85 15.09 -18.38
CA LEU A 502 20.60 16.45 -18.85
C LEU A 502 21.66 16.86 -19.88
N VAL A 503 21.35 17.89 -20.67
CA VAL A 503 22.32 18.63 -21.50
C VAL A 503 22.64 19.97 -20.82
N GLU A 504 23.87 20.45 -20.95
CA GLU A 504 24.32 21.78 -20.52
C GLU A 504 23.34 22.88 -20.98
N GLY A 505 22.80 23.66 -20.03
CA GLY A 505 21.75 24.66 -20.25
C GLY A 505 20.31 24.17 -20.04
N GLU A 506 20.05 22.86 -19.89
CA GLU A 506 18.72 22.36 -19.52
C GLU A 506 18.37 22.67 -18.05
N THR A 507 17.08 22.93 -17.81
CA THR A 507 16.49 22.99 -16.46
C THR A 507 15.58 21.78 -16.26
N ALA A 508 15.65 21.18 -15.07
CA ALA A 508 14.76 20.11 -14.65
C ALA A 508 14.18 20.37 -13.26
N VAL A 509 13.07 19.73 -12.94
CA VAL A 509 12.35 19.88 -11.66
C VAL A 509 12.12 18.52 -11.03
N ILE A 510 12.31 18.45 -9.71
CA ILE A 510 11.85 17.34 -8.88
C ILE A 510 10.39 17.61 -8.49
N ASP A 511 9.50 16.66 -8.79
CA ASP A 511 8.06 16.80 -8.61
C ASP A 511 7.40 15.47 -8.18
N GLU A 512 6.16 15.52 -7.69
CA GLU A 512 5.41 14.38 -7.14
C GLU A 512 6.22 13.52 -6.15
N VAL A 513 6.94 14.15 -5.23
CA VAL A 513 7.74 13.44 -4.22
C VAL A 513 6.80 12.80 -3.20
N LYS A 514 6.72 11.46 -3.19
CA LYS A 514 5.91 10.70 -2.23
C LYS A 514 6.79 10.08 -1.15
N ALA A 515 6.40 10.25 0.11
CA ALA A 515 7.15 9.76 1.26
C ALA A 515 6.28 9.09 2.32
N ASP A 516 6.89 8.25 3.15
CA ASP A 516 6.25 7.74 4.36
C ASP A 516 6.48 8.68 5.56
N THR A 517 5.35 8.96 6.22
CA THR A 517 5.15 9.62 7.51
C THR A 517 5.69 11.03 7.66
N VAL A 518 5.06 11.98 6.97
CA VAL A 518 4.62 13.19 7.66
C VAL A 518 3.27 12.85 8.33
N ASP A 519 3.10 13.16 9.61
CA ASP A 519 1.88 12.90 10.40
C ASP A 519 1.35 11.45 10.32
N GLY A 520 2.23 10.46 10.27
CA GLY A 520 1.86 9.04 10.17
C GLY A 520 1.24 8.59 8.84
N LYS A 521 1.06 9.48 7.86
CA LYS A 521 0.51 9.15 6.53
C LYS A 521 1.53 8.37 5.70
N LYS A 522 1.14 7.23 5.12
CA LYS A 522 1.97 6.50 4.14
C LYS A 522 1.82 7.09 2.74
N ASN A 523 2.92 7.13 1.99
CA ASN A 523 3.00 7.63 0.60
C ASN A 523 2.35 9.01 0.38
N ALA A 524 2.48 9.92 1.35
CA ALA A 524 1.99 11.29 1.27
C ALA A 524 2.82 12.12 0.28
N ASP A 525 2.20 13.07 -0.42
CA ASP A 525 2.95 14.04 -1.21
C ASP A 525 3.64 15.05 -0.28
N ILE A 526 4.92 15.26 -0.52
CA ILE A 526 5.79 16.18 0.22
C ILE A 526 6.56 17.10 -0.72
N SER A 527 6.13 17.26 -1.98
CA SER A 527 6.86 18.05 -2.99
C SER A 527 7.16 19.47 -2.50
N ASP A 528 6.17 20.19 -1.96
CA ASP A 528 6.40 21.54 -1.43
C ASP A 528 7.06 21.56 -0.03
N LYS A 529 7.62 20.42 0.41
CA LYS A 529 8.31 20.20 1.69
C LYS A 529 9.69 19.53 1.51
N VAL A 530 10.23 19.49 0.28
CA VAL A 530 11.62 19.07 0.03
C VAL A 530 12.53 20.26 -0.31
N THR A 531 13.78 20.16 0.12
CA THR A 531 14.87 20.99 -0.39
C THR A 531 15.81 20.13 -1.23
N LEU A 532 16.52 20.74 -2.18
CA LEU A 532 17.52 20.08 -3.02
C LEU A 532 18.92 20.61 -2.70
N GLU A 533 19.90 19.71 -2.70
CA GLU A 533 21.33 20.02 -2.64
C GLU A 533 22.08 19.38 -3.80
N THR A 534 23.20 19.97 -4.20
CA THR A 534 24.08 19.46 -5.26
C THR A 534 25.44 19.09 -4.69
N SER A 535 25.98 17.92 -5.08
CA SER A 535 27.33 17.54 -4.70
C SER A 535 28.43 18.29 -5.46
N ASP A 536 28.08 18.98 -6.55
CA ASP A 536 29.00 19.81 -7.34
C ASP A 536 28.23 20.93 -8.08
N PRO A 537 28.24 22.17 -7.56
CA PRO A 537 27.53 23.29 -8.18
C PRO A 537 28.15 23.75 -9.51
N PHE A 538 29.35 23.28 -9.89
CA PHE A 538 29.92 23.55 -11.21
C PHE A 538 29.35 22.63 -12.30
N ILE A 539 28.83 21.45 -11.92
CA ILE A 539 28.17 20.50 -12.83
C ILE A 539 26.68 20.82 -12.93
N ALA A 540 25.99 21.00 -11.79
CA ALA A 540 24.61 21.49 -11.76
C ALA A 540 24.31 22.26 -10.46
N THR A 541 23.64 23.41 -10.59
CA THR A 541 23.11 24.17 -9.45
C THR A 541 21.66 23.80 -9.15
N VAL A 542 21.17 24.15 -7.96
CA VAL A 542 19.80 23.89 -7.50
C VAL A 542 19.18 25.16 -6.91
N ASP A 543 17.86 25.27 -7.00
CA ASP A 543 17.06 26.42 -6.54
C ASP A 543 15.63 25.94 -6.23
N GLY A 544 15.30 25.86 -4.95
CA GLY A 544 14.07 25.18 -4.49
C GLY A 544 14.01 23.74 -5.02
N ARG A 545 13.07 23.47 -5.93
CA ARG A 545 12.91 22.17 -6.62
C ARG A 545 13.53 22.09 -8.01
N LYS A 546 14.17 23.16 -8.49
CA LYS A 546 14.81 23.25 -9.80
C LYS A 546 16.26 22.75 -9.74
N ILE A 547 16.73 22.17 -10.84
CA ILE A 547 18.10 21.73 -11.11
C ILE A 547 18.50 22.35 -12.45
N TYR A 548 19.58 23.14 -12.48
CA TYR A 548 20.10 23.77 -13.70
C TYR A 548 21.42 23.10 -14.11
N ALA A 549 21.49 22.54 -15.32
CA ALA A 549 22.70 21.88 -15.82
C ALA A 549 23.76 22.90 -16.28
N GLN A 550 24.91 22.96 -15.60
CA GLN A 550 25.93 24.00 -15.79
C GLN A 550 27.13 23.54 -16.64
N ALA A 551 27.59 22.29 -16.49
CA ALA A 551 28.75 21.76 -17.23
C ALA A 551 28.74 20.23 -17.32
N GLU A 552 29.46 19.68 -18.31
CA GLU A 552 29.61 18.24 -18.50
C GLU A 552 30.23 17.54 -17.30
N GLY A 553 29.53 16.52 -16.77
CA GLY A 553 29.94 15.83 -15.54
C GLY A 553 28.90 14.85 -15.02
N THR A 554 29.03 14.40 -13.79
CA THR A 554 28.02 13.61 -13.08
C THR A 554 28.00 14.04 -11.62
N VAL A 555 26.81 14.30 -11.09
CA VAL A 555 26.59 14.99 -9.83
C VAL A 555 25.44 14.33 -9.07
N ASP A 556 25.57 14.15 -7.77
CA ASP A 556 24.48 13.67 -6.94
C ASP A 556 23.63 14.88 -6.50
N ILE A 557 22.38 14.92 -6.96
CA ILE A 557 21.36 15.79 -6.37
C ILE A 557 20.76 15.07 -5.17
N THR A 558 20.77 15.71 -4.00
CA THR A 558 20.22 15.15 -2.76
C THR A 558 18.87 15.81 -2.48
N ILE A 559 17.79 15.04 -2.56
CA ILE A 559 16.47 15.46 -2.09
C ILE A 559 16.44 15.28 -0.57
N LYS A 560 16.23 16.36 0.17
CA LYS A 560 16.07 16.38 1.63
C LYS A 560 14.61 16.55 2.03
N SER A 561 14.18 15.88 3.09
CA SER A 561 12.93 16.15 3.82
C SER A 561 13.20 15.90 5.29
N GLY A 562 13.53 16.99 6.00
CA GLY A 562 14.23 16.91 7.28
C GLY A 562 15.53 16.12 7.14
N SER A 563 15.69 15.12 8.01
CA SER A 563 16.86 14.25 8.11
C SER A 563 17.12 13.34 6.91
N TYR A 564 16.07 12.91 6.20
CA TYR A 564 16.19 11.88 5.16
C TYR A 564 16.71 12.46 3.86
N LYS A 565 17.85 11.91 3.41
CA LYS A 565 18.67 12.41 2.30
C LYS A 565 18.65 11.40 1.15
N LYS A 566 17.77 11.61 0.15
CA LYS A 566 17.65 10.75 -1.05
C LYS A 566 18.55 11.27 -2.17
N LYS A 567 19.66 10.57 -2.43
CA LYS A 567 20.52 10.86 -3.58
C LYS A 567 19.91 10.40 -4.92
N VAL A 568 20.02 11.26 -5.92
CA VAL A 568 19.64 11.09 -7.32
C VAL A 568 20.84 11.49 -8.17
N SER A 569 21.52 10.53 -8.78
CA SER A 569 22.70 10.82 -9.58
C SER A 569 22.29 11.30 -10.97
N VAL A 570 22.62 12.55 -11.30
CA VAL A 570 22.30 13.22 -12.56
C VAL A 570 23.57 13.34 -13.39
N LYS A 571 23.49 12.94 -14.67
CA LYS A 571 24.60 13.11 -15.61
C LYS A 571 24.33 14.24 -16.59
N VAL A 572 25.15 15.29 -16.54
CA VAL A 572 25.12 16.39 -17.50
C VAL A 572 26.06 16.09 -18.66
N TYR A 573 25.58 16.26 -19.87
CA TYR A 573 26.31 16.15 -21.13
C TYR A 573 26.58 17.53 -21.71
N LYS A 574 27.76 17.74 -22.30
CA LYS A 574 28.12 19.01 -22.95
C LYS A 574 27.14 19.39 -24.07
N ASP A 575 26.78 20.66 -24.21
CA ASP A 575 25.97 21.10 -25.35
C ASP A 575 26.77 20.99 -26.67
N ASN A 576 26.39 20.04 -27.52
CA ASN A 576 26.98 19.82 -28.84
C ASN A 576 26.05 18.97 -29.72
N ASP A 577 26.40 18.81 -31.00
CA ASP A 577 25.55 18.10 -31.97
C ASP A 577 25.39 16.59 -31.76
N GLU A 578 26.24 15.95 -30.96
CA GLU A 578 26.12 14.53 -30.59
C GLU A 578 25.21 14.35 -29.36
N ASN A 579 25.26 15.29 -28.42
CA ASN A 579 24.59 15.25 -27.13
C ASN A 579 23.20 15.91 -27.11
N LYS A 580 22.92 16.88 -28.00
CA LYS A 580 21.60 17.52 -28.13
C LYS A 580 20.50 16.48 -28.33
N ARG A 581 19.41 16.57 -27.56
CA ARG A 581 18.27 15.64 -27.65
C ARG A 581 17.72 15.63 -29.08
N LYS A 582 17.84 14.50 -29.76
CA LYS A 582 17.45 14.32 -31.16
C LYS A 582 16.69 13.00 -31.28
N ILE A 583 15.57 12.99 -32.02
CA ILE A 583 14.70 11.81 -32.15
C ILE A 583 15.52 10.60 -32.59
N ASN A 584 15.55 9.59 -31.73
CA ASN A 584 16.28 8.36 -31.95
C ASN A 584 15.36 7.15 -32.16
N LYS A 585 14.27 7.10 -31.39
CA LYS A 585 13.31 5.99 -31.35
C LYS A 585 11.88 6.54 -31.39
N VAL A 586 10.97 5.80 -32.03
CA VAL A 586 9.53 6.04 -31.95
C VAL A 586 8.83 4.77 -31.47
N GLU A 587 8.11 4.92 -30.37
CA GLU A 587 7.18 3.94 -29.83
C GLU A 587 5.76 4.26 -30.29
N ALA A 588 4.88 3.26 -30.25
CA ALA A 588 3.51 3.38 -30.71
C ALA A 588 2.60 2.50 -29.84
N ASP A 589 1.36 2.93 -29.62
CA ASP A 589 0.36 2.17 -28.86
C ASP A 589 0.01 0.80 -29.48
N THR A 590 0.41 0.59 -30.74
CA THR A 590 0.11 -0.62 -31.49
C THR A 590 1.29 -1.11 -32.33
N SER A 591 1.36 -2.43 -32.50
CA SER A 591 2.38 -3.09 -33.33
C SER A 591 2.01 -3.18 -34.81
N SER A 592 0.72 -3.03 -35.15
CA SER A 592 0.21 -3.05 -36.53
C SER A 592 -1.20 -2.47 -36.59
N ILE A 593 -1.61 -1.99 -37.76
CA ILE A 593 -2.94 -1.41 -38.03
C ILE A 593 -3.68 -2.34 -39.00
N LYS A 594 -4.91 -2.73 -38.68
CA LYS A 594 -5.78 -3.52 -39.57
C LYS A 594 -7.10 -2.80 -39.79
N LEU A 595 -7.43 -2.49 -41.05
CA LEU A 595 -8.62 -1.74 -41.43
C LEU A 595 -9.44 -2.51 -42.47
N ALA A 596 -10.76 -2.39 -42.42
CA ALA A 596 -11.61 -2.62 -43.58
C ALA A 596 -11.65 -1.35 -44.46
N LYS A 597 -12.19 -1.46 -45.68
CA LYS A 597 -12.44 -0.29 -46.54
C LYS A 597 -13.27 0.78 -45.82
N ASN A 598 -12.89 2.05 -45.96
CA ASN A 598 -13.43 3.20 -45.22
C ASN A 598 -13.20 3.19 -43.70
N GLY A 599 -12.67 2.11 -43.11
CA GLY A 599 -12.31 2.07 -41.70
C GLY A 599 -11.12 2.99 -41.40
N GLY A 600 -11.03 3.48 -40.17
CA GLY A 600 -9.90 4.30 -39.74
C GLY A 600 -9.63 4.15 -38.25
N LYS A 601 -8.37 4.35 -37.85
CA LYS A 601 -7.89 4.27 -36.46
C LYS A 601 -6.88 5.39 -36.18
N THR A 602 -6.98 6.02 -35.02
CA THR A 602 -5.90 6.84 -34.45
C THR A 602 -4.88 5.98 -33.73
N VAL A 603 -3.59 6.28 -33.90
CA VAL A 603 -2.46 5.65 -33.20
C VAL A 603 -1.64 6.74 -32.52
N GLU A 604 -1.44 6.61 -31.21
CA GLU A 604 -0.52 7.45 -30.45
C GLU A 604 0.93 7.01 -30.72
N LEU A 605 1.78 7.97 -31.09
CA LEU A 605 3.23 7.82 -31.24
C LEU A 605 3.96 8.58 -30.13
N LYS A 606 4.90 7.93 -29.45
CA LYS A 606 5.80 8.56 -28.47
C LYS A 606 7.21 8.67 -29.05
N PHE A 607 7.75 9.88 -29.09
CA PHE A 607 9.05 10.21 -29.67
C PHE A 607 10.11 10.29 -28.57
N LEU A 608 11.18 9.50 -28.70
CA LEU A 608 12.22 9.35 -27.70
C LEU A 608 13.60 9.71 -28.25
N ASP A 609 14.43 10.34 -27.41
CA ASP A 609 15.79 10.78 -27.72
C ASP A 609 16.83 9.63 -27.65
N GLN A 610 18.11 9.98 -27.78
CA GLN A 610 19.23 9.03 -27.64
C GLN A 610 19.43 8.48 -26.22
N TYR A 611 18.82 9.08 -25.21
CA TYR A 611 18.93 8.71 -23.81
C TYR A 611 17.79 7.81 -23.34
N GLY A 612 16.64 7.86 -24.01
CA GLY A 612 15.41 7.12 -23.72
C GLY A 612 14.24 8.02 -23.30
N ASP A 613 14.45 9.33 -23.21
CA ASP A 613 13.50 10.30 -22.67
C ASP A 613 12.61 10.91 -23.76
N PRO A 614 11.42 11.47 -23.43
CA PRO A 614 10.52 12.06 -24.42
C PRO A 614 11.07 13.37 -25.00
N VAL A 615 10.96 13.55 -26.32
CA VAL A 615 11.35 14.79 -27.01
C VAL A 615 10.16 15.76 -27.04
N MET A 616 10.29 16.93 -26.39
CA MET A 616 9.31 18.02 -26.49
C MET A 616 9.40 18.76 -27.83
N ASP A 617 8.29 19.36 -28.27
CA ASP A 617 8.19 20.39 -29.32
C ASP A 617 8.88 20.13 -30.67
N ALA A 618 9.26 18.89 -30.97
CA ALA A 618 9.87 18.46 -32.22
C ALA A 618 8.85 18.52 -33.36
N LYS A 619 9.25 19.06 -34.52
CA LYS A 619 8.32 19.53 -35.56
C LYS A 619 8.22 18.59 -36.75
N GLU A 620 7.01 18.33 -37.24
CA GLU A 620 6.85 17.60 -38.51
C GLU A 620 7.38 18.47 -39.66
N GLY A 621 8.26 17.90 -40.48
CA GLY A 621 8.92 18.57 -41.60
C GLY A 621 10.34 19.02 -41.28
N THR A 622 10.67 19.20 -40.00
CA THR A 622 12.03 19.48 -39.53
C THR A 622 12.62 18.23 -38.89
N ASP A 623 12.23 17.89 -37.66
CA ASP A 623 12.88 16.84 -36.87
C ASP A 623 12.48 15.43 -37.33
N PHE A 624 11.22 15.27 -37.75
CA PHE A 624 10.69 14.02 -38.30
C PHE A 624 9.69 14.26 -39.42
N THR A 625 9.38 13.20 -40.18
CA THR A 625 8.28 13.20 -41.17
C THR A 625 7.48 11.90 -41.08
N ILE A 626 6.16 12.00 -41.26
CA ILE A 626 5.24 10.86 -41.34
C ILE A 626 4.72 10.75 -42.77
N LYS A 627 4.77 9.54 -43.37
CA LYS A 627 4.23 9.32 -44.71
C LYS A 627 2.71 9.40 -44.73
N LYS A 628 2.19 10.50 -45.28
CA LYS A 628 0.74 10.79 -45.41
C LYS A 628 0.03 9.89 -46.42
N GLU A 629 0.76 9.31 -47.37
CA GLU A 629 0.28 8.22 -48.25
C GLU A 629 0.94 6.89 -47.85
N ILE A 630 0.11 5.89 -47.52
CA ILE A 630 0.53 4.52 -47.19
C ILE A 630 0.29 3.66 -48.44
N LYS A 631 1.38 3.26 -49.10
CA LYS A 631 1.35 2.65 -50.45
C LYS A 631 1.80 1.20 -50.50
N ASP A 632 1.12 0.40 -51.34
CA ASP A 632 1.50 -0.98 -51.63
C ASP A 632 2.77 -1.08 -52.52
N GLY A 633 3.24 -2.31 -52.74
CA GLY A 633 4.40 -2.59 -53.60
C GLY A 633 4.24 -2.23 -55.08
N ASN A 634 3.07 -1.71 -55.50
CA ASN A 634 2.76 -1.26 -56.85
C ASN A 634 2.45 0.26 -56.88
N ASP A 635 2.83 1.01 -55.83
CA ASP A 635 2.58 2.44 -55.63
C ASP A 635 1.09 2.85 -55.51
N ASN A 636 0.16 1.90 -55.27
CA ASN A 636 -1.22 2.24 -54.94
C ASN A 636 -1.30 2.73 -53.49
N VAL A 637 -1.87 3.92 -53.27
CA VAL A 637 -2.34 4.32 -51.93
C VAL A 637 -3.43 3.35 -51.47
N ILE A 638 -3.20 2.66 -50.35
CA ILE A 638 -4.21 1.78 -49.72
C ILE A 638 -4.81 2.42 -48.45
N ALA A 639 -4.09 3.37 -47.86
CA ALA A 639 -4.54 4.17 -46.73
C ALA A 639 -3.82 5.53 -46.74
N THR A 640 -4.37 6.51 -46.04
CA THR A 640 -3.72 7.80 -45.76
C THR A 640 -3.50 7.97 -44.26
N ALA A 641 -2.49 8.76 -43.89
CA ALA A 641 -2.19 9.13 -42.52
C ALA A 641 -2.33 10.66 -42.35
N GLU A 642 -3.12 11.07 -41.37
CA GLU A 642 -3.39 12.46 -41.04
C GLU A 642 -2.89 12.71 -39.61
N VAL A 643 -1.85 13.53 -39.47
CA VAL A 643 -1.29 13.89 -38.17
C VAL A 643 -2.29 14.79 -37.41
N LYS A 644 -2.51 14.48 -36.14
CA LYS A 644 -3.37 15.23 -35.22
C LYS A 644 -2.51 15.90 -34.16
N TYR A 645 -2.34 17.19 -34.33
CA TYR A 645 -1.67 18.04 -33.37
C TYR A 645 -2.60 18.31 -32.18
N LYS A 646 -2.03 18.22 -30.98
CA LYS A 646 -2.60 18.75 -29.73
C LYS A 646 -1.89 20.08 -29.48
N ASP A 647 -2.68 21.07 -29.10
CA ASP A 647 -2.27 22.48 -29.00
C ASP A 647 -1.81 23.07 -30.36
N ASP A 648 -1.50 24.36 -30.44
CA ASP A 648 -1.14 25.05 -31.70
C ASP A 648 0.27 24.68 -32.25
N LEU A 649 0.76 23.49 -31.92
CA LEU A 649 2.11 22.98 -32.20
C LEU A 649 2.11 22.08 -33.44
N ASN A 650 2.83 22.45 -34.49
CA ASN A 650 3.10 21.55 -35.65
C ASN A 650 4.17 20.50 -35.29
N GLY A 651 3.92 19.69 -34.27
CA GLY A 651 4.93 18.78 -33.69
C GLY A 651 4.41 17.83 -32.60
N THR A 652 5.33 17.32 -31.80
CA THR A 652 5.03 16.65 -30.51
C THR A 652 4.48 17.64 -29.49
N ASN A 653 3.54 17.21 -28.65
CA ASN A 653 3.15 17.98 -27.46
C ASN A 653 4.23 17.94 -26.37
N LYS A 654 4.03 18.67 -25.27
CA LYS A 654 4.93 18.68 -24.07
C LYS A 654 5.31 17.27 -23.56
N LYS A 655 4.44 16.28 -23.71
CA LYS A 655 4.67 14.89 -23.23
C LYS A 655 5.38 14.00 -24.26
N GLY A 656 5.87 14.58 -25.36
CA GLY A 656 6.59 13.91 -26.44
C GLY A 656 5.73 13.00 -27.32
N LYS A 657 4.43 13.30 -27.42
CA LYS A 657 3.43 12.50 -28.12
C LYS A 657 2.88 13.19 -29.38
N VAL A 658 2.47 12.38 -30.36
CA VAL A 658 1.70 12.79 -31.54
C VAL A 658 0.63 11.75 -31.83
N ASP A 659 -0.61 12.17 -32.08
CA ASP A 659 -1.67 11.27 -32.55
C ASP A 659 -1.71 11.21 -34.08
N VAL A 660 -1.87 10.03 -34.67
CA VAL A 660 -1.89 9.82 -36.12
C VAL A 660 -3.15 9.08 -36.54
N ALA A 661 -4.07 9.77 -37.22
CA ALA A 661 -5.30 9.20 -37.75
C ALA A 661 -5.05 8.52 -39.10
N VAL A 662 -5.02 7.19 -39.13
CA VAL A 662 -4.87 6.38 -40.34
C VAL A 662 -6.24 5.96 -40.88
N LYS A 663 -6.52 6.24 -42.16
CA LYS A 663 -7.80 5.97 -42.82
C LYS A 663 -7.59 5.11 -44.06
N ALA A 664 -8.33 4.01 -44.20
CA ALA A 664 -8.27 3.15 -45.36
C ALA A 664 -8.95 3.76 -46.59
N ASP A 665 -8.43 3.48 -47.77
CA ASP A 665 -9.11 3.81 -49.01
C ASP A 665 -10.46 3.07 -49.14
N SER A 666 -11.42 3.67 -49.85
CA SER A 666 -12.76 3.12 -50.04
C SER A 666 -12.82 2.00 -51.09
N THR A 667 -11.80 1.91 -51.96
CA THR A 667 -11.77 1.04 -53.15
C THR A 667 -10.65 -0.01 -53.12
N LYS A 668 -9.50 0.30 -52.54
CA LYS A 668 -8.29 -0.53 -52.51
C LYS A 668 -8.25 -1.48 -51.32
N VAL A 669 -7.33 -2.44 -51.39
CA VAL A 669 -6.96 -3.41 -50.34
C VAL A 669 -5.47 -3.73 -50.54
N GLY A 670 -4.78 -4.17 -49.49
CA GLY A 670 -3.36 -4.52 -49.60
C GLY A 670 -2.62 -4.51 -48.27
N LYS A 671 -1.28 -4.53 -48.35
CA LYS A 671 -0.38 -4.39 -47.20
C LYS A 671 0.74 -3.41 -47.54
N ALA A 672 1.07 -2.56 -46.58
CA ALA A 672 2.05 -1.49 -46.68
C ALA A 672 2.56 -1.12 -45.28
N ASP A 673 3.56 -0.24 -45.19
CA ASP A 673 4.04 0.32 -43.93
C ASP A 673 3.66 1.80 -43.82
N LEU A 674 3.13 2.22 -42.66
CA LEU A 674 3.23 3.60 -42.22
C LEU A 674 4.68 3.86 -41.82
N GLU A 675 5.38 4.73 -42.56
CA GLU A 675 6.77 5.09 -42.28
C GLU A 675 6.86 6.40 -41.49
N ILE A 676 7.65 6.37 -40.40
CA ILE A 676 8.09 7.54 -39.65
C ILE A 676 9.61 7.66 -39.83
N LYS A 677 10.08 8.85 -40.24
CA LYS A 677 11.46 9.11 -40.69
C LYS A 677 12.08 10.30 -39.94
N LYS A 678 13.41 10.31 -39.80
CA LYS A 678 14.17 11.51 -39.38
C LYS A 678 14.21 12.53 -40.52
N GLU A 679 14.58 13.77 -40.21
CA GLU A 679 14.94 14.83 -41.17
C GLU A 679 15.71 14.29 -42.41
N ASN A 680 16.79 13.54 -42.18
CA ASN A 680 17.67 12.98 -43.21
C ASN A 680 17.05 11.83 -44.04
N GLY A 681 15.75 11.58 -43.91
CA GLY A 681 15.00 10.58 -44.67
C GLY A 681 15.20 9.13 -44.24
N SER A 682 16.07 8.84 -43.27
CA SER A 682 16.21 7.49 -42.68
C SER A 682 14.95 7.09 -41.90
N LYS A 683 14.56 5.80 -41.97
CA LYS A 683 13.39 5.31 -41.23
C LYS A 683 13.72 5.18 -39.74
N ILE A 684 12.93 5.80 -38.86
CA ILE A 684 12.99 5.59 -37.41
C ILE A 684 12.14 4.37 -37.05
N ARG A 685 10.93 4.30 -37.61
CA ARG A 685 9.93 3.30 -37.28
C ARG A 685 9.06 3.01 -38.51
N THR A 686 8.65 1.75 -38.64
CA THR A 686 7.49 1.40 -39.46
C THR A 686 6.41 0.74 -38.61
N ILE A 687 5.17 0.89 -39.03
CA ILE A 687 4.01 0.21 -38.47
C ILE A 687 3.28 -0.46 -39.64
N PRO A 688 3.21 -1.80 -39.72
CA PRO A 688 2.52 -2.49 -40.80
C PRO A 688 1.02 -2.17 -40.81
N VAL A 689 0.50 -1.87 -41.99
CA VAL A 689 -0.91 -1.53 -42.26
C VAL A 689 -1.49 -2.54 -43.25
N GLU A 690 -2.55 -3.22 -42.85
CA GLU A 690 -3.30 -4.18 -43.66
C GLU A 690 -4.72 -3.67 -43.90
N VAL A 691 -5.10 -3.49 -45.18
CA VAL A 691 -6.43 -3.06 -45.60
C VAL A 691 -7.14 -4.22 -46.29
N THR A 692 -8.29 -4.63 -45.77
CA THR A 692 -9.03 -5.84 -46.18
C THR A 692 -10.34 -5.54 -46.91
N ALA A 693 -10.83 -6.52 -47.68
CA ALA A 693 -12.01 -6.38 -48.54
C ALA A 693 -13.36 -6.58 -47.81
N ASP A 694 -13.33 -7.00 -46.54
CA ASP A 694 -14.50 -7.55 -45.86
C ASP A 694 -15.42 -6.45 -45.31
N ALA A 695 -16.68 -6.44 -45.76
CA ALA A 695 -17.73 -5.54 -45.26
C ALA A 695 -18.66 -6.19 -44.22
N VAL A 696 -18.37 -7.43 -43.81
CA VAL A 696 -19.19 -8.18 -42.84
C VAL A 696 -18.59 -8.05 -41.45
N TYR A 697 -19.35 -7.42 -40.57
CA TYR A 697 -19.13 -7.38 -39.13
C TYR A 697 -19.17 -8.81 -38.53
N ASP A 698 -18.23 -9.11 -37.62
CA ASP A 698 -18.11 -10.40 -36.92
C ASP A 698 -18.14 -10.23 -35.39
N TYR A 699 -17.39 -9.28 -34.83
CA TYR A 699 -17.37 -9.00 -33.39
C TYR A 699 -17.13 -7.53 -33.04
N VAL A 700 -17.62 -7.10 -31.87
CA VAL A 700 -17.34 -5.77 -31.28
C VAL A 700 -16.30 -5.85 -30.16
N LYS A 701 -15.61 -4.74 -29.89
CA LYS A 701 -14.70 -4.57 -28.75
C LYS A 701 -14.80 -3.12 -28.25
N PHE A 702 -14.83 -2.93 -26.92
CA PHE A 702 -14.69 -1.61 -26.32
C PHE A 702 -13.21 -1.18 -26.27
N GLU A 703 -12.94 0.08 -26.62
CA GLU A 703 -11.63 0.74 -26.49
C GLU A 703 -11.83 2.11 -25.80
N ALA A 704 -10.78 2.75 -25.30
CA ALA A 704 -10.86 4.09 -24.67
C ALA A 704 -11.11 5.15 -25.75
N LYS A 705 -11.86 6.21 -25.42
CA LYS A 705 -12.19 7.28 -26.39
C LYS A 705 -11.16 8.41 -26.42
N ASP A 706 -10.68 8.81 -25.26
CA ASP A 706 -9.72 9.90 -25.04
C ASP A 706 -8.42 9.37 -24.40
N GLU A 707 -7.55 10.27 -23.94
CA GLU A 707 -6.29 9.91 -23.28
C GLU A 707 -6.49 9.55 -21.81
N ASP A 708 -7.43 10.22 -21.15
CA ASP A 708 -7.74 10.09 -19.73
C ASP A 708 -8.37 8.72 -19.44
N SER A 709 -9.35 8.29 -20.26
CA SER A 709 -9.99 6.97 -20.15
C SER A 709 -9.08 5.77 -20.51
N LYS A 710 -7.78 5.97 -20.84
CA LYS A 710 -6.88 4.88 -21.30
C LYS A 710 -6.48 3.90 -20.21
N ASP A 711 -6.51 4.28 -18.95
CA ASP A 711 -6.23 3.37 -17.83
C ASP A 711 -7.46 2.58 -17.38
N PHE A 712 -8.65 3.07 -17.73
CA PHE A 712 -9.97 2.53 -17.40
C PHE A 712 -10.27 2.52 -15.89
N LYS A 713 -9.90 3.57 -15.17
CA LYS A 713 -10.32 3.80 -13.79
C LYS A 713 -11.60 4.65 -13.67
N LEU A 714 -12.22 4.61 -12.50
CA LEU A 714 -13.30 5.51 -12.09
C LEU A 714 -13.26 5.68 -10.55
N ASP A 715 -13.46 6.89 -10.03
CA ASP A 715 -13.58 7.15 -8.58
C ASP A 715 -15.01 7.50 -8.17
N ILE A 716 -15.48 6.86 -7.08
CA ILE A 716 -16.79 7.09 -6.49
C ILE A 716 -16.83 8.42 -5.71
N ASN A 717 -15.69 8.91 -5.21
CA ASN A 717 -15.60 10.23 -4.59
C ASN A 717 -15.11 11.30 -5.59
N ALA A 718 -16.04 12.15 -6.03
CA ALA A 718 -15.74 13.23 -6.99
C ALA A 718 -14.89 14.37 -6.41
N GLU A 719 -14.76 14.48 -5.08
CA GLU A 719 -14.04 15.58 -4.40
C GLU A 719 -12.63 15.17 -3.93
N ALA A 720 -12.22 13.93 -4.20
CA ALA A 720 -10.86 13.42 -3.95
C ALA A 720 -10.18 12.84 -5.21
N ALA A 721 -10.70 13.12 -6.40
CA ALA A 721 -10.08 12.78 -7.67
C ALA A 721 -9.02 13.84 -8.05
N ASP A 722 -7.75 13.44 -8.07
CA ASP A 722 -6.59 14.27 -8.45
C ASP A 722 -6.57 14.50 -9.97
N ASP A 723 -7.02 15.70 -10.39
CA ASP A 723 -6.81 16.36 -11.69
C ASP A 723 -7.14 15.59 -13.00
N ASN A 724 -7.70 14.38 -12.96
CA ASN A 724 -7.68 13.44 -14.11
C ASN A 724 -9.04 13.04 -14.74
N SER A 725 -10.18 13.56 -14.25
CA SER A 725 -11.54 13.18 -14.71
C SER A 725 -11.92 11.70 -14.55
N ASP A 726 -11.36 10.99 -13.56
CA ASP A 726 -11.85 9.66 -13.12
C ASP A 726 -13.32 9.67 -12.63
N ASP A 727 -14.07 10.79 -12.73
CA ASP A 727 -15.50 10.83 -12.45
C ASP A 727 -16.38 10.26 -13.59
N VAL A 728 -15.83 10.18 -14.82
CA VAL A 728 -16.50 9.70 -16.05
C VAL A 728 -15.53 8.95 -16.98
N VAL A 729 -15.85 7.69 -17.30
CA VAL A 729 -15.11 6.95 -18.36
C VAL A 729 -15.80 7.11 -19.71
N LYS A 730 -15.02 7.43 -20.75
CA LYS A 730 -15.48 7.52 -22.14
C LYS A 730 -14.89 6.37 -22.97
N LEU A 731 -15.75 5.52 -23.51
CA LEU A 731 -15.39 4.39 -24.36
C LEU A 731 -15.85 4.60 -25.81
N GLU A 732 -15.31 3.83 -26.75
CA GLU A 732 -15.96 3.58 -28.04
C GLU A 732 -16.15 2.07 -28.28
N LEU A 733 -17.26 1.69 -28.90
CA LEU A 733 -17.52 0.29 -29.28
C LEU A 733 -17.16 0.06 -30.74
N ASN A 734 -15.92 -0.37 -30.95
CA ASN A 734 -15.33 -0.61 -32.25
C ASN A 734 -15.76 -1.96 -32.84
N GLN A 735 -16.04 -1.94 -34.14
CA GLN A 735 -16.56 -3.08 -34.91
C GLN A 735 -15.46 -3.71 -35.77
N PHE A 736 -15.36 -5.03 -35.74
CA PHE A 736 -14.29 -5.76 -36.41
C PHE A 736 -14.83 -6.85 -37.33
N THR A 737 -14.12 -7.07 -38.43
CA THR A 737 -14.28 -8.25 -39.29
C THR A 737 -13.66 -9.48 -38.63
N LYS A 738 -14.01 -10.67 -39.10
CA LYS A 738 -13.47 -11.96 -38.64
C LYS A 738 -11.93 -12.05 -38.70
N ASN A 739 -11.30 -11.26 -39.56
CA ASN A 739 -9.84 -11.19 -39.73
C ASN A 739 -9.16 -10.17 -38.79
N GLY A 740 -9.93 -9.56 -37.88
CA GLY A 740 -9.48 -8.56 -36.92
C GLY A 740 -9.28 -7.16 -37.52
N ALA A 741 -9.92 -6.85 -38.64
CA ALA A 741 -9.82 -5.55 -39.30
C ALA A 741 -10.94 -4.61 -38.83
N LEU A 742 -10.59 -3.38 -38.47
CA LEU A 742 -11.53 -2.38 -37.96
C LEU A 742 -12.42 -1.82 -39.08
N LEU A 743 -13.74 -1.92 -38.89
CA LEU A 743 -14.77 -1.26 -39.70
C LEU A 743 -15.03 0.18 -39.22
N GLY A 744 -14.94 0.42 -37.91
CA GLY A 744 -15.16 1.70 -37.25
C GLY A 744 -15.99 1.58 -35.97
N ALA A 745 -16.20 2.68 -35.25
CA ALA A 745 -17.11 2.72 -34.11
C ALA A 745 -18.57 2.44 -34.52
N ALA A 746 -19.36 1.85 -33.64
CA ALA A 746 -20.81 1.73 -33.82
C ALA A 746 -21.49 3.11 -33.68
N GLY A 747 -22.56 3.37 -34.43
CA GLY A 747 -23.41 4.54 -34.18
C GLY A 747 -24.21 4.35 -32.88
N GLY A 748 -24.83 5.38 -32.32
CA GLY A 748 -25.63 5.21 -31.09
C GLY A 748 -26.57 6.37 -30.76
N SER A 749 -27.49 6.09 -29.84
CA SER A 749 -28.37 7.07 -29.20
C SER A 749 -28.86 6.52 -27.86
N GLY A 750 -28.69 7.29 -26.78
CA GLY A 750 -28.97 6.81 -25.41
C GLY A 750 -28.15 5.57 -25.07
N ASN A 751 -28.72 4.60 -24.35
CA ASN A 751 -28.00 3.38 -23.97
C ASN A 751 -27.91 2.30 -25.09
N LYS A 752 -28.17 2.66 -26.35
CA LYS A 752 -28.10 1.76 -27.51
C LYS A 752 -27.04 2.17 -28.51
N VAL A 753 -26.43 1.16 -29.14
CA VAL A 753 -25.56 1.32 -30.31
C VAL A 753 -26.04 0.48 -31.48
N THR A 754 -25.98 1.05 -32.68
CA THR A 754 -26.36 0.41 -33.95
C THR A 754 -25.11 0.04 -34.73
N LEU A 755 -25.00 -1.24 -35.08
CA LEU A 755 -23.90 -1.79 -35.88
C LEU A 755 -24.12 -1.54 -37.38
N VAL A 756 -23.05 -1.69 -38.19
CA VAL A 756 -23.08 -1.49 -39.66
C VAL A 756 -24.08 -2.42 -40.37
N ASN A 757 -24.40 -3.59 -39.80
CA ASN A 757 -25.41 -4.49 -40.33
C ASN A 757 -26.86 -4.13 -39.92
N GLY A 758 -27.06 -3.06 -39.14
CA GLY A 758 -28.36 -2.63 -38.62
C GLY A 758 -28.76 -3.26 -37.28
N ASP A 759 -27.94 -4.13 -36.68
CA ASP A 759 -28.22 -4.69 -35.36
C ASP A 759 -28.09 -3.63 -34.25
N GLU A 760 -29.07 -3.57 -33.35
CA GLU A 760 -28.92 -2.84 -32.09
C GLU A 760 -28.27 -3.71 -31.00
N LEU A 761 -27.33 -3.13 -30.24
CA LEU A 761 -26.87 -3.63 -28.95
C LEU A 761 -27.27 -2.65 -27.84
N THR A 762 -27.67 -3.16 -26.69
CA THR A 762 -27.87 -2.36 -25.47
C THR A 762 -26.59 -2.38 -24.63
N ILE A 763 -26.19 -1.23 -24.10
CA ILE A 763 -25.08 -1.07 -23.16
C ILE A 763 -25.61 -1.14 -21.72
N GLU A 764 -24.96 -1.93 -20.88
CA GLU A 764 -25.26 -2.07 -19.45
C GLU A 764 -23.96 -2.07 -18.63
N VAL A 765 -23.99 -1.54 -17.40
CA VAL A 765 -22.88 -1.65 -16.44
C VAL A 765 -23.25 -2.63 -15.33
N GLN A 766 -22.36 -3.56 -15.02
CA GLN A 766 -22.61 -4.66 -14.08
C GLN A 766 -21.43 -4.96 -13.16
N GLN A 767 -21.71 -5.47 -11.95
CA GLN A 767 -20.71 -6.07 -11.06
C GLN A 767 -21.17 -7.49 -10.71
N GLY A 768 -20.43 -8.49 -11.19
CA GLY A 768 -20.97 -9.85 -11.30
C GLY A 768 -22.26 -9.85 -12.13
N ASP A 769 -23.30 -10.53 -11.66
CA ASP A 769 -24.62 -10.56 -12.30
C ASP A 769 -25.49 -9.33 -12.01
N LYS A 770 -25.11 -8.47 -11.04
CA LYS A 770 -25.89 -7.28 -10.65
C LYS A 770 -25.73 -6.17 -11.66
N LYS A 771 -26.80 -5.43 -11.96
CA LYS A 771 -26.71 -4.14 -12.68
C LYS A 771 -26.33 -3.04 -11.68
N ILE A 772 -25.42 -2.16 -12.09
CA ILE A 772 -25.06 -0.98 -11.30
C ILE A 772 -25.88 0.22 -11.78
N PRO A 773 -26.44 1.05 -10.88
CA PRO A 773 -27.09 2.30 -11.26
C PRO A 773 -26.14 3.26 -12.00
N THR A 774 -26.56 3.78 -13.15
CA THR A 774 -25.80 4.73 -13.99
C THR A 774 -26.64 5.98 -14.25
N LYS A 775 -26.09 7.16 -13.93
CA LYS A 775 -26.73 8.47 -14.10
C LYS A 775 -26.93 8.78 -15.57
N GLU A 776 -25.93 8.43 -16.38
CA GLU A 776 -25.99 8.52 -17.83
C GLU A 776 -25.25 7.34 -18.48
N ILE A 777 -25.89 6.74 -19.49
CA ILE A 777 -25.21 5.95 -20.52
C ILE A 777 -25.65 6.56 -21.86
N THR A 778 -24.83 7.46 -22.39
CA THR A 778 -25.08 8.10 -23.68
C THR A 778 -24.07 7.60 -24.69
N ALA A 779 -24.55 6.76 -25.60
CA ALA A 779 -23.91 6.49 -26.86
C ALA A 779 -24.28 7.59 -27.85
N ASN A 780 -23.31 8.39 -28.31
CA ASN A 780 -23.53 9.44 -29.30
C ASN A 780 -22.32 9.51 -30.25
N GLY A 781 -22.55 9.44 -31.56
CA GLY A 781 -21.47 9.39 -32.56
C GLY A 781 -20.48 8.21 -32.44
N GLY A 782 -20.74 7.25 -31.54
CA GLY A 782 -19.87 6.12 -31.23
C GLY A 782 -18.98 6.30 -29.99
N GLU A 783 -18.97 7.48 -29.38
CA GLU A 783 -18.57 7.65 -27.98
C GLU A 783 -19.67 7.08 -27.08
N ILE A 784 -19.29 6.41 -26.00
CA ILE A 784 -20.13 5.86 -24.94
C ILE A 784 -19.62 6.46 -23.62
N LYS A 785 -20.28 7.51 -23.15
CA LYS A 785 -20.03 8.11 -21.83
C LYS A 785 -20.65 7.23 -20.75
N ILE A 786 -19.92 6.99 -19.66
CA ILE A 786 -20.38 6.20 -18.51
C ILE A 786 -20.16 6.99 -17.22
N GLU A 787 -21.28 7.31 -16.55
CA GLU A 787 -21.31 8.04 -15.28
C GLU A 787 -22.20 7.27 -14.29
N LEU A 788 -21.70 6.95 -13.10
CA LEU A 788 -22.45 6.18 -12.11
C LEU A 788 -23.53 7.02 -11.42
N ASP A 789 -24.67 6.41 -11.07
CA ASP A 789 -25.77 7.06 -10.36
C ASP A 789 -25.47 7.05 -8.86
N ARG A 790 -24.62 8.00 -8.45
CA ARG A 790 -24.08 8.08 -7.08
C ARG A 790 -25.21 8.18 -6.04
N GLU A 791 -26.30 8.89 -6.34
CA GLU A 791 -27.49 8.99 -5.48
C GLU A 791 -28.21 7.64 -5.30
N LYS A 792 -28.46 6.88 -6.38
CA LYS A 792 -29.08 5.55 -6.24
C LYS A 792 -28.14 4.52 -5.62
N ILE A 793 -26.83 4.62 -5.88
CA ILE A 793 -25.83 3.78 -5.22
C ILE A 793 -25.86 4.05 -3.70
N LYS A 794 -25.85 5.32 -3.25
CA LYS A 794 -26.07 5.67 -1.84
C LYS A 794 -27.38 5.09 -1.29
N SER A 795 -28.48 5.20 -2.03
CA SER A 795 -29.78 4.66 -1.62
C SER A 795 -29.77 3.12 -1.46
N ASP A 796 -29.11 2.40 -2.37
CA ASP A 796 -28.99 0.94 -2.29
C ASP A 796 -28.10 0.47 -1.13
N ILE A 797 -27.10 1.26 -0.71
CA ILE A 797 -26.32 1.03 0.53
C ILE A 797 -27.22 1.13 1.76
N ILE A 798 -28.05 2.18 1.85
CA ILE A 798 -28.95 2.43 2.99
C ILE A 798 -29.97 1.29 3.17
N ASP A 799 -30.43 0.70 2.06
CA ASP A 799 -31.29 -0.49 2.04
C ASP A 799 -30.55 -1.81 2.36
N GLY A 800 -29.23 -1.78 2.59
CA GLY A 800 -28.43 -2.96 2.95
C GLY A 800 -28.15 -3.94 1.79
N LYS A 801 -28.09 -3.46 0.55
CA LYS A 801 -27.75 -4.27 -0.64
C LYS A 801 -26.23 -4.20 -0.88
N ASP A 802 -25.60 -5.30 -1.33
CA ASP A 802 -24.13 -5.30 -1.50
C ASP A 802 -23.65 -4.21 -2.47
N TYR A 803 -22.71 -3.38 -1.99
CA TYR A 803 -22.15 -2.16 -2.57
C TYR A 803 -21.04 -2.42 -3.61
N VAL A 804 -20.73 -1.40 -4.41
CA VAL A 804 -19.52 -1.34 -5.26
C VAL A 804 -18.34 -0.86 -4.40
N ASP A 805 -17.79 -1.77 -3.61
CA ASP A 805 -16.52 -1.54 -2.90
C ASP A 805 -15.31 -1.63 -3.86
N ASP A 806 -14.13 -1.20 -3.41
CA ASP A 806 -12.88 -1.14 -4.20
C ASP A 806 -12.66 -2.41 -5.06
N GLY A 807 -12.59 -2.23 -6.38
CA GLY A 807 -12.59 -3.36 -7.30
C GLY A 807 -12.77 -2.97 -8.77
N TYR A 808 -13.80 -3.52 -9.41
CA TYR A 808 -14.11 -3.21 -10.82
C TYR A 808 -15.61 -3.36 -11.11
N VAL A 809 -16.09 -2.58 -12.07
CA VAL A 809 -17.35 -2.81 -12.79
C VAL A 809 -17.05 -3.33 -14.19
N THR A 810 -18.06 -3.89 -14.85
CA THR A 810 -17.97 -4.41 -16.22
C THR A 810 -19.04 -3.76 -17.07
N VAL A 811 -18.60 -2.99 -18.07
CA VAL A 811 -19.43 -2.50 -19.17
C VAL A 811 -19.69 -3.66 -20.13
N ILE A 812 -20.93 -3.87 -20.54
CA ILE A 812 -21.33 -5.00 -21.39
C ILE A 812 -22.24 -4.52 -22.50
N ALA A 813 -21.92 -4.87 -23.75
CA ALA A 813 -22.80 -4.70 -24.90
C ALA A 813 -23.54 -6.01 -25.16
N LYS A 814 -24.88 -6.01 -25.16
CA LYS A 814 -25.74 -7.20 -25.29
C LYS A 814 -26.69 -7.08 -26.48
N LYS A 815 -26.90 -8.20 -27.20
CA LYS A 815 -28.01 -8.39 -28.14
C LYS A 815 -28.93 -9.46 -27.59
N GLU A 816 -30.22 -9.17 -27.41
CA GLU A 816 -31.22 -10.16 -26.94
C GLU A 816 -30.80 -10.87 -25.63
N GLY A 817 -30.15 -10.13 -24.72
CA GLY A 817 -29.57 -10.64 -23.47
C GLY A 817 -28.20 -11.32 -23.61
N VAL A 818 -27.79 -11.71 -24.82
CA VAL A 818 -26.49 -12.34 -25.08
C VAL A 818 -25.40 -11.28 -25.21
N GLN A 819 -24.38 -11.37 -24.34
CA GLN A 819 -23.17 -10.54 -24.39
C GLN A 819 -22.43 -10.68 -25.74
N LYS A 820 -22.04 -9.55 -26.32
CA LYS A 820 -21.25 -9.43 -27.55
C LYS A 820 -19.88 -8.81 -27.33
N ALA A 821 -19.77 -7.85 -26.40
CA ALA A 821 -18.51 -7.33 -25.87
C ALA A 821 -18.64 -7.06 -24.38
N SER A 822 -17.50 -7.04 -23.69
CA SER A 822 -17.40 -6.58 -22.30
C SER A 822 -16.07 -5.90 -22.04
N LYS A 823 -16.06 -4.94 -21.11
CA LYS A 823 -14.87 -4.20 -20.68
C LYS A 823 -14.92 -3.97 -19.18
N LYS A 824 -13.84 -4.31 -18.48
CA LYS A 824 -13.67 -3.89 -17.09
C LYS A 824 -13.25 -2.42 -17.03
N ILE A 825 -13.81 -1.73 -16.06
CA ILE A 825 -13.37 -0.45 -15.52
C ILE A 825 -13.05 -0.73 -14.05
N ASP A 826 -11.84 -0.46 -13.62
CA ASP A 826 -11.46 -0.59 -12.22
C ASP A 826 -12.08 0.60 -11.45
N VAL A 827 -12.65 0.34 -10.28
CA VAL A 827 -13.41 1.35 -9.52
C VAL A 827 -12.79 1.48 -8.13
N LYS A 828 -12.50 2.73 -7.76
CA LYS A 828 -11.93 3.13 -6.49
C LYS A 828 -12.95 3.95 -5.69
N ASP A 829 -12.90 3.87 -4.38
CA ASP A 829 -13.62 4.76 -3.47
C ASP A 829 -12.65 5.61 -2.65
N SER A 830 -12.31 6.81 -3.14
CA SER A 830 -11.50 7.78 -2.39
C SER A 830 -12.28 8.53 -1.30
N SER A 831 -13.42 8.02 -0.84
CA SER A 831 -14.13 8.59 0.31
C SER A 831 -13.31 8.42 1.60
N PRO A 832 -13.26 9.41 2.51
CA PRO A 832 -12.66 9.25 3.83
C PRO A 832 -13.33 8.10 4.61
N ARG A 833 -12.58 7.02 4.85
CA ARG A 833 -13.03 5.86 5.63
C ARG A 833 -12.49 5.94 7.06
N VAL A 834 -13.36 5.71 8.05
CA VAL A 834 -12.95 5.69 9.46
C VAL A 834 -12.14 4.42 9.74
N SER A 835 -10.82 4.56 9.81
CA SER A 835 -9.87 3.44 9.90
C SER A 835 -9.81 2.78 11.27
N ALA A 836 -10.14 3.52 12.34
CA ALA A 836 -10.29 3.02 13.70
C ALA A 836 -11.27 3.90 14.49
N VAL A 837 -11.99 3.29 15.45
CA VAL A 837 -12.74 4.03 16.48
C VAL A 837 -12.40 3.44 17.85
N THR A 838 -11.63 4.19 18.64
CA THR A 838 -11.07 3.71 19.91
C THR A 838 -12.03 3.99 21.07
N PHE A 839 -12.91 3.03 21.36
CA PHE A 839 -13.75 3.06 22.57
C PHE A 839 -13.05 2.36 23.74
N LYS A 840 -13.14 2.93 24.95
CA LYS A 840 -12.90 2.19 26.21
C LYS A 840 -14.21 1.60 26.74
N ASN A 841 -14.10 0.48 27.44
CA ASN A 841 -15.18 -0.24 28.16
C ASN A 841 -16.10 -1.17 27.33
N ASN A 842 -15.51 -1.97 26.42
CA ASN A 842 -16.01 -3.27 25.94
C ASN A 842 -17.52 -3.38 25.62
N VAL A 843 -17.96 -2.75 24.52
CA VAL A 843 -19.17 -3.12 23.80
C VAL A 843 -18.79 -3.38 22.34
N GLU A 844 -19.09 -4.57 21.82
CA GLU A 844 -18.79 -4.91 20.42
C GLU A 844 -19.80 -4.28 19.46
N ALA A 845 -19.28 -3.59 18.44
CA ALA A 845 -19.96 -3.35 17.18
C ALA A 845 -19.10 -3.96 16.05
N ASN A 846 -19.75 -4.61 15.08
CA ASN A 846 -19.06 -5.44 14.08
C ASN A 846 -18.17 -4.62 13.13
N THR A 847 -16.90 -5.00 12.99
CA THR A 847 -15.89 -4.25 12.23
C THR A 847 -15.95 -4.55 10.73
N ASN A 848 -16.89 -3.91 10.04
CA ASN A 848 -16.76 -3.57 8.62
C ASN A 848 -16.66 -2.03 8.51
N TYR A 849 -15.91 -1.52 7.54
CA TYR A 849 -15.74 -0.07 7.36
C TYR A 849 -17.08 0.61 7.10
N LEU A 850 -17.40 1.64 7.91
CA LEU A 850 -18.57 2.50 7.73
C LEU A 850 -18.12 3.83 7.09
N SER A 851 -18.78 4.23 6.01
CA SER A 851 -18.68 5.58 5.46
C SER A 851 -19.46 6.56 6.34
N ILE A 852 -19.10 7.86 6.31
CA ILE A 852 -19.76 8.86 7.17
C ILE A 852 -21.25 9.02 6.81
N ASP A 853 -21.60 8.88 5.53
CA ASP A 853 -22.96 8.80 4.96
C ASP A 853 -23.79 7.61 5.49
N SER A 854 -23.15 6.54 6.00
CA SER A 854 -23.86 5.42 6.63
C SER A 854 -24.24 5.68 8.09
N ILE A 855 -23.73 6.78 8.67
CA ILE A 855 -23.98 7.21 10.05
C ILE A 855 -24.97 8.40 10.08
N LEU A 856 -24.91 9.30 9.11
CA LEU A 856 -25.70 10.54 9.05
C LEU A 856 -26.57 10.61 7.78
N ASP A 857 -27.78 11.19 7.88
CA ASP A 857 -28.58 11.53 6.71
C ASP A 857 -28.13 12.88 6.10
N LEU A 858 -27.28 12.80 5.08
CA LEU A 858 -26.69 13.98 4.42
C LEU A 858 -27.54 14.52 3.26
N ASP A 859 -28.35 13.67 2.61
CA ASP A 859 -28.96 13.97 1.30
C ASP A 859 -30.45 14.41 1.38
N ASN A 860 -31.16 14.18 2.50
CA ASN A 860 -32.59 14.50 2.66
C ASN A 860 -32.93 15.49 3.78
N ALA A 861 -31.94 16.03 4.48
CA ALA A 861 -32.14 17.07 5.48
C ALA A 861 -31.91 18.47 4.88
N THR A 862 -32.77 19.42 5.23
CA THR A 862 -32.40 20.85 5.16
C THR A 862 -31.20 21.11 6.06
N ASP A 863 -30.41 22.17 5.78
CA ASP A 863 -29.07 22.47 6.36
C ASP A 863 -28.96 22.63 7.91
N GLU A 864 -30.02 22.29 8.64
CA GLU A 864 -30.20 22.50 10.07
C GLU A 864 -30.46 21.20 10.85
N ASP A 865 -30.92 20.11 10.20
CA ASP A 865 -31.48 18.89 10.86
C ASP A 865 -30.91 17.56 10.27
N ARG A 866 -29.58 17.42 10.16
CA ARG A 866 -28.96 16.16 9.70
C ARG A 866 -29.00 15.07 10.79
N ALA A 867 -29.98 14.17 10.69
CA ALA A 867 -30.22 13.12 11.68
C ALA A 867 -29.24 11.92 11.60
N VAL A 868 -29.02 11.24 12.74
CA VAL A 868 -28.24 9.99 12.82
C VAL A 868 -29.10 8.79 12.38
N LYS A 869 -28.58 7.96 11.47
CA LYS A 869 -29.31 6.82 10.87
C LYS A 869 -29.22 5.50 11.64
N ASN A 870 -28.26 5.34 12.56
CA ASN A 870 -27.97 4.06 13.21
C ASN A 870 -28.40 4.06 14.68
N ASP A 871 -29.41 3.26 15.05
CA ASP A 871 -29.93 3.10 16.42
C ASP A 871 -28.86 2.75 17.49
N SER A 872 -27.71 2.22 17.05
CA SER A 872 -26.56 1.89 17.92
C SER A 872 -25.78 3.13 18.39
N ILE A 873 -25.93 4.27 17.71
CA ILE A 873 -25.23 5.52 18.00
C ILE A 873 -26.27 6.63 18.23
N LYS A 874 -26.45 7.04 19.49
CA LYS A 874 -27.36 8.15 19.83
C LYS A 874 -26.58 9.42 20.12
N ILE A 875 -26.58 10.33 19.14
CA ILE A 875 -26.27 11.75 19.35
C ILE A 875 -27.59 12.45 19.66
N SER A 876 -27.69 13.10 20.82
CA SER A 876 -28.90 13.79 21.25
C SER A 876 -28.62 15.25 21.57
N GLY A 877 -28.92 16.14 20.61
CA GLY A 877 -29.20 17.54 20.91
C GLY A 877 -30.66 17.72 21.34
N SER A 878 -30.93 18.64 22.25
CA SER A 878 -32.27 19.22 22.41
C SER A 878 -32.49 20.29 21.34
N ALA A 879 -33.73 20.48 20.88
CA ALA A 879 -34.05 21.57 19.96
C ALA A 879 -33.93 22.93 20.67
N GLY A 880 -32.80 23.61 20.46
CA GLY A 880 -32.38 24.85 21.11
C GLY A 880 -30.85 24.92 21.16
N ASP A 881 -30.30 26.12 21.00
CA ASP A 881 -28.91 26.49 21.37
C ASP A 881 -27.74 25.65 20.81
N GLY A 882 -27.95 24.82 19.77
CA GLY A 882 -26.87 24.46 18.84
C GLY A 882 -27.22 23.63 17.60
N LYS A 883 -26.61 23.93 16.45
CA LYS A 883 -26.78 23.24 15.17
C LYS A 883 -25.51 22.51 14.74
N ILE A 884 -25.60 21.20 14.51
CA ILE A 884 -24.46 20.42 14.02
C ILE A 884 -24.45 20.48 12.48
N ARG A 885 -23.40 21.07 11.90
CA ARG A 885 -23.16 21.06 10.45
C ARG A 885 -21.95 20.19 10.15
N VAL A 886 -21.94 19.53 8.98
CA VAL A 886 -20.77 18.80 8.49
C VAL A 886 -20.42 19.33 7.10
N SER A 887 -19.19 19.77 6.90
CA SER A 887 -18.73 20.24 5.58
C SER A 887 -18.47 19.07 4.63
N LYS A 888 -18.27 19.39 3.35
CA LYS A 888 -17.98 18.44 2.28
C LYS A 888 -16.69 17.63 2.53
N ASP A 889 -15.68 18.30 3.06
CA ASP A 889 -14.40 17.75 3.49
C ASP A 889 -14.44 17.01 4.86
N GLY A 890 -15.63 16.78 5.41
CA GLY A 890 -15.86 15.91 6.57
C GLY A 890 -15.63 16.55 7.95
N ILE A 891 -15.41 17.87 8.02
CA ILE A 891 -15.25 18.59 9.28
C ILE A 891 -16.63 18.76 9.94
N VAL A 892 -16.73 18.35 11.22
CA VAL A 892 -17.94 18.52 12.03
C VAL A 892 -17.87 19.83 12.80
N TYR A 893 -18.75 20.77 12.43
CA TYR A 893 -18.98 22.04 13.11
C TYR A 893 -20.13 21.86 14.10
N ILE A 894 -19.96 22.39 15.30
CA ILE A 894 -21.05 22.51 16.27
C ILE A 894 -21.25 24.01 16.49
N ASP A 895 -22.27 24.55 15.82
CA ASP A 895 -22.72 25.93 15.95
C ASP A 895 -23.32 26.09 17.36
N THR A 896 -22.70 26.87 18.25
CA THR A 896 -23.17 27.07 19.63
C THR A 896 -23.59 28.52 19.85
N ASP A 897 -24.90 28.73 19.71
CA ASP A 897 -25.67 29.96 19.95
C ASP A 897 -25.30 31.19 19.09
N VAL A 898 -26.13 31.47 18.09
CA VAL A 898 -26.10 32.72 17.31
C VAL A 898 -27.15 33.66 17.88
N ASP A 899 -26.72 34.69 18.63
CA ASP A 899 -27.64 35.73 19.10
C ASP A 899 -28.23 36.49 17.90
N ASP A 900 -29.57 36.59 17.88
CA ASP A 900 -30.40 36.74 16.68
C ASP A 900 -30.53 38.21 16.21
N SER A 901 -29.44 38.99 16.37
CA SER A 901 -29.45 40.46 16.42
C SER A 901 -28.53 41.18 15.43
N GLN A 902 -27.57 40.49 14.81
CA GLN A 902 -26.58 41.06 13.88
C GLN A 902 -27.08 41.08 12.41
N LYS A 903 -26.71 42.12 11.64
CA LYS A 903 -27.15 42.28 10.25
C LYS A 903 -26.15 41.73 9.24
N LYS A 904 -26.68 40.98 8.27
CA LYS A 904 -25.96 40.42 7.11
C LYS A 904 -25.09 41.46 6.39
N GLY A 905 -23.78 41.44 6.63
CA GLY A 905 -22.81 42.32 5.97
C GLY A 905 -21.37 42.21 6.48
N GLU A 906 -21.15 41.95 7.77
CA GLU A 906 -19.83 42.04 8.41
C GLU A 906 -19.47 40.72 9.13
N PHE A 907 -18.40 40.07 8.70
CA PHE A 907 -17.72 38.94 9.35
C PHE A 907 -16.23 39.00 8.95
N ASP A 908 -15.34 39.10 9.94
CA ASP A 908 -13.88 38.98 9.74
C ASP A 908 -13.37 37.59 10.19
N GLU A 909 -12.18 37.23 9.74
CA GLU A 909 -11.83 35.84 9.39
C GLU A 909 -11.30 34.95 10.55
N PHE A 910 -11.21 35.45 11.80
CA PHE A 910 -10.45 34.78 12.88
C PHE A 910 -11.03 34.91 14.30
N ASP A 911 -11.98 34.05 14.71
CA ASP A 911 -12.17 33.74 16.15
C ASP A 911 -12.83 32.37 16.39
N ILE A 912 -12.46 31.69 17.50
CA ILE A 912 -12.93 30.33 17.89
C ILE A 912 -12.94 30.21 19.42
N TYR A 913 -14.04 29.75 20.03
CA TYR A 913 -14.05 29.26 21.42
C TYR A 913 -14.94 28.01 21.62
N LEU A 914 -14.71 27.29 22.73
CA LEU A 914 -15.13 25.89 22.96
C LEU A 914 -15.84 25.65 24.30
N GLY A 915 -16.74 24.67 24.33
CA GLY A 915 -17.29 24.02 25.53
C GLY A 915 -17.47 22.51 25.29
N ARG A 916 -17.55 21.63 26.30
CA ARG A 916 -17.79 21.81 27.75
C ARG A 916 -16.96 20.81 28.58
N LEU A 917 -16.52 21.21 29.77
CA LEU A 917 -15.71 20.40 30.69
C LEU A 917 -16.55 19.47 31.60
N THR A 918 -15.95 18.41 32.15
CA THR A 918 -16.45 17.68 33.34
C THR A 918 -15.29 17.32 34.26
N ALA A 919 -15.45 17.50 35.57
CA ALA A 919 -14.42 17.22 36.57
C ALA A 919 -14.85 16.14 37.56
N ALA A 920 -14.00 15.12 37.75
CA ALA A 920 -14.17 14.08 38.76
C ALA A 920 -12.96 14.07 39.69
N LYS A 921 -13.17 14.00 41.01
CA LYS A 921 -12.09 13.87 41.98
C LYS A 921 -12.04 12.44 42.53
N LYS A 922 -10.82 11.91 42.63
CA LYS A 922 -10.55 10.62 43.30
C LYS A 922 -11.00 10.69 44.76
N ASP A 923 -11.69 9.63 45.19
CA ASP A 923 -12.27 9.41 46.52
C ASP A 923 -13.48 10.26 46.97
N LYS A 924 -14.66 9.61 46.88
CA LYS A 924 -15.83 9.77 47.78
C LYS A 924 -16.59 11.10 47.77
N ASP A 925 -17.12 11.48 46.61
CA ASP A 925 -18.58 11.68 46.38
C ASP A 925 -18.84 12.14 44.93
N VAL A 926 -19.98 11.74 44.35
CA VAL A 926 -20.40 12.17 43.00
C VAL A 926 -21.64 13.04 43.10
N PHE A 927 -21.60 14.20 42.45
CA PHE A 927 -22.69 15.17 42.42
C PHE A 927 -23.19 15.32 40.98
N ALA A 928 -24.49 15.10 40.76
CA ALA A 928 -25.15 15.47 39.52
C ALA A 928 -25.67 16.90 39.61
N VAL A 929 -25.63 17.62 38.48
CA VAL A 929 -26.35 18.88 38.31
C VAL A 929 -27.82 18.57 38.04
N LYS A 930 -28.73 19.31 38.67
CA LYS A 930 -30.11 19.45 38.18
C LYS A 930 -30.40 20.91 37.88
N TYR A 931 -30.90 21.18 36.67
CA TYR A 931 -31.44 22.47 36.30
C TYR A 931 -32.89 22.64 36.81
N PRO A 932 -33.20 23.72 37.55
CA PRO A 932 -34.47 24.41 37.44
C PRO A 932 -34.46 25.35 36.21
N SER A 933 -35.63 25.83 35.79
CA SER A 933 -35.82 26.59 34.54
C SER A 933 -35.39 28.06 34.61
N ASN A 934 -34.25 28.34 35.26
CA ASN A 934 -33.72 29.68 35.50
C ASN A 934 -32.17 29.73 35.52
N GLY A 935 -31.49 28.76 34.92
CA GLY A 935 -30.05 28.81 34.63
C GLY A 935 -29.08 28.47 35.77
N GLU A 936 -29.53 28.44 37.03
CA GLU A 936 -28.66 28.12 38.18
C GLU A 936 -28.33 26.62 38.31
N PHE A 937 -27.12 26.33 38.79
CA PHE A 937 -26.59 24.97 38.96
C PHE A 937 -26.77 24.47 40.39
N GLU A 938 -27.69 23.53 40.62
CA GLU A 938 -27.81 22.84 41.91
C GLU A 938 -27.11 21.47 41.88
N PHE A 939 -26.08 21.30 42.72
CA PHE A 939 -25.34 20.04 42.87
C PHE A 939 -26.02 19.11 43.89
N LYS A 940 -26.44 17.92 43.45
CA LYS A 940 -27.04 16.90 44.31
C LYS A 940 -26.21 15.61 44.30
N LYS A 941 -25.84 15.16 45.50
CA LYS A 941 -25.11 13.90 45.72
C LYS A 941 -25.97 12.73 45.22
N VAL A 942 -25.42 11.93 44.31
CA VAL A 942 -26.09 10.76 43.74
C VAL A 942 -25.72 9.52 44.54
N ASP A 943 -26.69 8.63 44.77
CA ASP A 943 -26.44 7.36 45.43
C ASP A 943 -25.73 6.37 44.50
N LYS A 944 -24.91 5.50 45.07
CA LYS A 944 -23.79 4.83 44.36
C LYS A 944 -24.18 3.73 43.34
N LYS A 945 -25.43 3.70 42.86
CA LYS A 945 -26.01 2.63 42.04
C LYS A 945 -26.36 3.03 40.61
N ASP A 946 -26.51 4.33 40.34
CA ASP A 946 -27.03 4.86 39.08
C ASP A 946 -25.93 5.50 38.21
N ILE A 947 -24.69 4.98 38.29
CA ILE A 947 -23.53 5.46 37.53
C ILE A 947 -23.00 4.34 36.64
N ILE A 948 -22.85 4.64 35.35
CA ILE A 948 -22.12 3.82 34.36
C ILE A 948 -20.80 4.56 34.09
N ASP A 949 -19.66 3.92 34.37
CA ASP A 949 -18.35 4.55 34.20
C ASP A 949 -17.95 4.61 32.71
N GLY A 950 -17.68 5.82 32.22
CA GLY A 950 -17.12 6.07 30.90
C GLY A 950 -16.91 7.56 30.63
N THR A 951 -15.68 7.94 30.30
CA THR A 951 -15.34 9.30 29.81
C THR A 951 -14.80 9.16 28.40
N VAL A 952 -15.33 9.94 27.46
CA VAL A 952 -14.84 10.04 26.09
C VAL A 952 -14.01 11.31 25.94
N THR A 953 -12.78 11.17 25.45
CA THR A 953 -11.96 12.29 24.98
C THR A 953 -12.05 12.32 23.46
N ILE A 954 -12.48 13.43 22.88
CA ILE A 954 -12.43 13.67 21.44
C ILE A 954 -11.16 14.48 21.15
N GLY A 955 -10.22 13.87 20.44
CA GLY A 955 -9.15 14.58 19.74
C GLY A 955 -9.50 14.64 18.26
N LEU A 956 -9.28 15.78 17.61
CA LEU A 956 -9.47 15.94 16.16
C LEU A 956 -8.12 15.88 15.43
N VAL A 957 -8.12 15.24 14.27
CA VAL A 957 -6.99 15.13 13.35
C VAL A 957 -7.34 15.90 12.07
N LYS A 958 -6.35 16.51 11.43
CA LYS A 958 -6.51 17.55 10.41
C LYS A 958 -6.98 17.03 9.04
N ALA A 959 -7.85 17.82 8.38
CA ALA A 959 -8.12 17.75 6.95
C ALA A 959 -7.37 18.85 6.17
N HIS A 960 -6.97 18.52 4.94
CA HIS A 960 -6.34 19.37 3.91
C HIS A 960 -4.98 20.07 4.19
N ASP A 961 -4.25 20.34 3.11
CA ASP A 961 -2.79 20.44 3.14
C ASP A 961 -2.17 21.85 3.04
N LYS A 962 -2.97 22.95 2.98
CA LYS A 962 -2.46 24.30 2.62
C LYS A 962 -2.46 25.39 3.70
N THR A 963 -2.66 25.06 4.98
CA THR A 963 -2.67 26.06 6.09
C THR A 963 -1.71 25.68 7.23
N PRO A 964 -0.82 26.57 7.71
CA PRO A 964 0.06 26.30 8.85
C PRO A 964 -0.69 26.35 10.20
N TYR A 965 -0.09 25.76 11.24
CA TYR A 965 -0.62 25.76 12.61
C TYR A 965 -0.20 27.01 13.39
N LYS A 966 -0.97 27.35 14.44
CA LYS A 966 -0.61 28.34 15.45
C LYS A 966 -1.17 27.91 16.82
N SER A 967 -0.30 27.71 17.80
CA SER A 967 -0.67 27.21 19.14
C SER A 967 -1.04 28.34 20.10
N VAL A 968 -1.94 28.07 21.06
CA VAL A 968 -2.33 29.01 22.12
C VAL A 968 -2.33 28.30 23.49
N ASP A 969 -1.55 28.83 24.42
CA ASP A 969 -1.49 28.39 25.82
C ASP A 969 -2.74 28.84 26.61
N VAL A 970 -3.45 27.91 27.26
CA VAL A 970 -4.56 28.24 28.18
C VAL A 970 -4.29 27.71 29.59
N LYS A 971 -3.83 28.60 30.47
CA LYS A 971 -3.60 28.30 31.90
C LYS A 971 -4.86 28.61 32.74
N VAL A 972 -5.61 27.58 33.11
CA VAL A 972 -6.79 27.73 34.00
C VAL A 972 -6.35 27.94 35.44
N LYS A 973 -6.90 28.98 36.09
CA LYS A 973 -6.57 29.40 37.46
C LYS A 973 -7.82 29.30 38.34
N THR A 974 -7.71 28.63 39.49
CA THR A 974 -8.86 28.42 40.39
C THR A 974 -9.14 29.65 41.26
N SER A 975 -10.38 30.13 41.30
CA SER A 975 -10.86 31.10 42.30
C SER A 975 -12.34 30.89 42.61
N ASN A 976 -12.69 30.81 43.90
CA ASN A 976 -14.07 30.80 44.37
C ASN A 976 -14.64 32.22 44.47
N GLY A 977 -15.94 32.39 44.26
CA GLY A 977 -16.72 33.48 44.89
C GLY A 977 -17.38 34.50 43.97
N SER A 978 -18.72 34.50 44.01
CA SER A 978 -19.66 35.65 43.99
C SER A 978 -19.08 37.08 44.07
N THR A 979 -19.67 38.13 43.45
CA THR A 979 -20.98 38.25 42.76
C THR A 979 -21.09 39.57 41.99
N GLY A 980 -21.76 39.52 40.83
CA GLY A 980 -22.71 40.56 40.38
C GLY A 980 -22.16 41.76 39.58
N GLY A 981 -22.89 42.12 38.51
CA GLY A 981 -22.79 43.40 37.81
C GLY A 981 -22.40 43.28 36.34
N ASP A 982 -23.36 43.40 35.43
CA ASP A 982 -23.09 43.72 34.03
C ASP A 982 -22.54 45.15 33.91
N VAL A 983 -21.51 45.34 33.09
CA VAL A 983 -20.95 46.65 32.72
C VAL A 983 -20.53 46.61 31.24
N ASP A 984 -20.86 47.68 30.49
CA ASP A 984 -20.54 47.89 29.07
C ASP A 984 -19.09 47.50 28.73
N ASP A 985 -18.88 46.69 27.68
CA ASP A 985 -17.54 46.29 27.22
C ASP A 985 -16.85 47.39 26.37
N LYS A 986 -16.91 48.63 26.88
CA LYS A 986 -16.35 49.86 26.29
C LYS A 986 -15.42 50.61 27.25
N GLU A 987 -15.23 50.11 28.48
CA GLU A 987 -14.28 50.70 29.42
C GLU A 987 -12.85 50.19 29.17
N VAL A 988 -11.90 51.13 29.08
CA VAL A 988 -10.46 50.86 29.04
C VAL A 988 -10.04 50.36 30.43
N LYS A 989 -9.60 49.10 30.51
CA LYS A 989 -9.35 48.40 31.77
C LYS A 989 -7.91 48.68 32.24
N ALA A 990 -7.73 49.07 33.51
CA ALA A 990 -6.42 49.38 34.07
C ALA A 990 -5.94 48.25 34.99
N THR A 991 -4.76 47.70 34.71
CA THR A 991 -4.07 46.72 35.57
C THR A 991 -2.83 47.34 36.18
N TYR A 992 -2.34 46.85 37.32
CA TYR A 992 -1.13 47.38 37.94
C TYR A 992 -0.26 46.31 38.61
N THR A 993 1.04 46.62 38.71
CA THR A 993 2.01 45.88 39.50
C THR A 993 2.67 46.78 40.55
N LEU A 994 2.90 46.24 41.74
CA LEU A 994 3.65 46.91 42.81
C LEU A 994 5.12 46.49 42.71
N LYS A 995 6.03 47.47 42.72
CA LYS A 995 7.49 47.28 42.76
C LYS A 995 8.07 47.96 43.99
N THR A 996 9.14 47.40 44.54
CA THR A 996 9.87 47.98 45.67
C THR A 996 10.42 49.35 45.30
N SER A 997 10.10 50.38 46.09
CA SER A 997 10.74 51.69 45.93
C SER A 997 12.12 51.68 46.59
N PRO A 998 13.13 52.36 46.01
CA PRO A 998 14.37 52.64 46.72
C PRO A 998 14.18 53.65 47.88
N THR A 999 13.03 54.34 47.93
CA THR A 999 12.64 55.20 49.06
C THR A 999 12.01 54.36 50.18
N PRO A 1000 12.56 54.34 51.40
CA PRO A 1000 11.97 53.60 52.51
C PRO A 1000 10.51 54.01 52.81
N GLY A 1001 9.69 53.04 53.21
CA GLY A 1001 8.27 53.27 53.51
C GLY A 1001 7.40 53.61 52.29
N HIS A 1002 7.90 53.41 51.07
CA HIS A 1002 7.18 53.69 49.82
C HIS A 1002 7.24 52.49 48.87
N GLU A 1003 6.36 52.48 47.88
CA GLU A 1003 6.35 51.52 46.78
C GLU A 1003 5.98 52.19 45.45
N ILE A 1004 6.38 51.56 44.35
CA ILE A 1004 6.16 52.07 42.99
C ILE A 1004 5.00 51.30 42.38
N VAL A 1005 3.94 52.00 42.03
CA VAL A 1005 2.81 51.46 41.26
C VAL A 1005 3.11 51.68 39.78
N VAL A 1006 3.16 50.58 39.01
CA VAL A 1006 3.26 50.60 37.54
C VAL A 1006 1.91 50.14 36.99
N VAL A 1007 1.25 50.99 36.21
CA VAL A 1007 -0.10 50.78 35.68
C VAL A 1007 -0.05 50.64 34.16
N GLU A 1008 -0.79 49.67 33.64
CA GLU A 1008 -0.86 49.28 32.24
C GLU A 1008 -2.33 49.25 31.81
N LEU A 1009 -2.65 49.98 30.74
CA LEU A 1009 -4.00 50.05 30.18
C LEU A 1009 -4.20 48.92 29.15
N GLN A 1010 -5.37 48.30 29.21
CA GLN A 1010 -5.83 47.22 28.36
C GLN A 1010 -7.14 47.64 27.69
N ASN A 1011 -7.42 47.08 26.51
CA ASN A 1011 -8.56 47.46 25.66
C ASN A 1011 -8.55 48.96 25.30
N VAL A 1012 -7.37 49.55 25.11
CA VAL A 1012 -7.22 50.87 24.48
C VAL A 1012 -7.61 50.73 23.00
N PRO A 1013 -8.58 51.51 22.47
CA PRO A 1013 -8.97 51.45 21.07
C PRO A 1013 -7.81 51.77 20.12
N GLU A 1014 -7.78 51.17 18.93
CA GLU A 1014 -6.68 51.35 17.96
C GLU A 1014 -6.53 52.80 17.45
N ASP A 1015 -7.58 53.62 17.54
CA ASP A 1015 -7.55 55.05 17.20
C ASP A 1015 -7.06 55.96 18.36
N LYS A 1016 -6.57 55.35 19.45
CA LYS A 1016 -6.06 56.01 20.66
C LYS A 1016 -4.72 55.42 21.08
N LYS A 1017 -3.93 56.21 21.79
CA LYS A 1017 -2.73 55.72 22.46
C LYS A 1017 -2.92 55.74 23.97
N ALA A 1018 -2.23 54.83 24.66
CA ALA A 1018 -2.22 54.83 26.13
C ALA A 1018 -1.76 56.18 26.73
N GLU A 1019 -0.92 56.94 26.03
CA GLU A 1019 -0.45 58.27 26.44
C GLU A 1019 -1.52 59.38 26.42
N ASP A 1020 -2.64 59.17 25.72
CA ASP A 1020 -3.77 60.12 25.68
C ASP A 1020 -4.63 60.08 26.97
N TYR A 1021 -4.46 59.05 27.80
CA TYR A 1021 -5.24 58.83 29.02
C TYR A 1021 -4.59 59.45 30.25
N LYS A 1022 -5.42 59.88 31.21
CA LYS A 1022 -4.95 60.39 32.50
C LYS A 1022 -5.23 59.38 33.62
N VAL A 1023 -4.22 58.58 33.95
CA VAL A 1023 -4.28 57.62 35.08
C VAL A 1023 -3.96 58.31 36.40
N THR A 1024 -4.78 58.05 37.42
CA THR A 1024 -4.56 58.44 38.82
C THR A 1024 -4.51 57.22 39.74
N VAL A 1025 -3.72 57.32 40.81
CA VAL A 1025 -3.61 56.30 41.86
C VAL A 1025 -3.72 57.00 43.21
N ASP A 1026 -4.69 56.58 44.03
CA ASP A 1026 -5.09 57.24 45.29
C ASP A 1026 -5.32 58.77 45.12
N GLY A 1027 -5.90 59.14 43.97
CA GLY A 1027 -6.20 60.52 43.60
C GLY A 1027 -4.98 61.36 43.17
N LYS A 1028 -3.82 60.75 42.90
CA LYS A 1028 -2.61 61.43 42.41
C LYS A 1028 -2.27 60.99 40.98
N ASP A 1029 -1.91 61.96 40.15
CA ASP A 1029 -1.55 61.75 38.74
C ASP A 1029 -0.31 60.85 38.59
N ALA A 1030 -0.45 59.75 37.85
CA ALA A 1030 0.66 58.88 37.48
C ALA A 1030 1.35 59.40 36.21
N ARG A 1031 2.68 59.24 36.12
CA ARG A 1031 3.48 59.74 34.99
C ARG A 1031 3.68 58.66 33.95
N TYR A 1032 3.25 58.90 32.71
CA TYR A 1032 3.55 58.02 31.59
C TYR A 1032 5.05 58.02 31.25
N THR A 1033 5.64 56.84 31.08
CA THR A 1033 7.04 56.61 30.69
C THR A 1033 7.22 55.18 30.18
N ASN A 1034 8.00 54.98 29.11
CA ASN A 1034 8.29 53.67 28.49
C ASN A 1034 7.04 52.77 28.31
N GLY A 1035 5.94 53.33 27.82
CA GLY A 1035 4.69 52.61 27.54
C GLY A 1035 3.76 52.39 28.74
N LYS A 1036 4.12 52.86 29.94
CA LYS A 1036 3.42 52.53 31.20
C LYS A 1036 3.24 53.77 32.09
N PHE A 1037 2.19 53.82 32.89
CA PHE A 1037 2.02 54.88 33.90
C PHE A 1037 2.72 54.48 35.19
N VAL A 1038 3.50 55.39 35.79
CA VAL A 1038 4.31 55.10 36.97
C VAL A 1038 4.14 56.19 38.03
N ILE A 1039 3.94 55.78 39.28
CA ILE A 1039 3.85 56.65 40.45
C ILE A 1039 4.49 55.99 41.67
N THR A 1040 5.04 56.79 42.59
CA THR A 1040 5.52 56.31 43.89
C THR A 1040 4.56 56.75 44.99
N VAL A 1041 4.07 55.81 45.80
CA VAL A 1041 3.09 56.04 46.88
C VAL A 1041 3.66 55.58 48.23
N PRO A 1042 3.20 56.14 49.36
CA PRO A 1042 3.52 55.60 50.69
C PRO A 1042 2.97 54.18 50.82
N LYS A 1043 3.77 53.28 51.40
CA LYS A 1043 3.40 51.88 51.58
C LYS A 1043 2.42 51.72 52.74
N ALA A 1044 1.26 51.14 52.50
CA ALA A 1044 0.22 50.99 53.52
C ALA A 1044 0.54 49.90 54.55
N ASP A 1045 0.35 50.18 55.85
CA ASP A 1045 0.76 49.31 56.97
C ASP A 1045 -0.04 47.99 57.12
N LYS A 1046 -1.04 47.70 56.28
CA LYS A 1046 -1.84 46.46 56.33
C LYS A 1046 -2.23 45.93 54.96
N HIS A 1047 -2.06 44.61 54.78
CA HIS A 1047 -2.08 43.88 53.50
C HIS A 1047 -3.44 43.72 52.76
N GLU A 1048 -4.46 44.53 53.04
CA GLU A 1048 -5.81 44.34 52.44
C GLU A 1048 -6.38 45.53 51.66
N VAL A 1049 -5.77 46.72 51.73
CA VAL A 1049 -6.23 47.88 50.95
C VAL A 1049 -5.47 47.93 49.62
N LYS A 1050 -6.16 47.60 48.53
CA LYS A 1050 -5.69 47.88 47.17
C LYS A 1050 -5.71 49.41 46.94
N PRO A 1051 -4.67 50.03 46.33
CA PRO A 1051 -4.73 51.42 45.93
C PRO A 1051 -5.90 51.67 44.98
N ALA A 1052 -6.53 52.84 45.09
CA ALA A 1052 -7.67 53.23 44.27
C ALA A 1052 -7.19 53.84 42.94
N LEU A 1053 -7.31 53.07 41.86
CA LEU A 1053 -7.04 53.57 40.50
C LEU A 1053 -8.29 54.19 39.87
N LYS A 1054 -8.08 55.26 39.09
CA LYS A 1054 -9.07 55.87 38.21
C LYS A 1054 -8.41 56.67 37.09
#